data_AF-A0A9D3MCM5-F1
#
_entry.id   AF-A0A9D3MCM5-F1
#
_cell.length_a   1.000
_cell.length_b   1.000
_cell.length_c   1.000
_cell.angle_alpha   90.00
_cell.angle_beta   90.00
_cell.angle_gamma   90.00
#
_symmetry.space_group_name_H-M   'P 1'
#
loop_
_entity.id
_entity.type
_entity.pdbx_description
1 polymer ?
#
loop_
_entity_poly.entity_id
_entity_poly.type
_entity_poly.pdbx_seq_one_letter_code
_entity_poly.pdbx_strand_id
1 'polypeptide(L)'
;MACKDFNLNLLAPCPAPSHPYWEKLNNVYGEPGFYQTVLSLCRALSQYLLSLPKLPAALHIRADNAALISGFTRLALELVAWRVLQDQVPLSLDLQTALSCCCLALQQPSVWSLLASAACVSQACSVIRCVRLLIQAVCKRTSVAVEPGERGWRGRGRCRRGQVDAVSTDNVCARKACEVMAELVDALQSTLALGHPRNSRIPAFLTPPLRNVVISLARLPLVNSYTRVPPLVWKLGWSPRPSGELGTMLPEIPVEFLQEKDVFREFLYRINTLGWSSRTQFEETWATLLGVLVTQPIAMDHEEESHQEEDLERTQINVLAVQAITSLVLSAMTLPVAGNPAVSCLEQQPRNKTLKALDTRFGRKLSVIRGTVEWEIQAMVSKRDNVPTHYPYQAWDPVPSLSSSSIGTLISHEKLLLQINTEREMGNMDYKLGQVSIHSVWLGNNITPLREEEWDEDEEDETDAPAPSSPPTSPINSRKHRAGVDIHSCSQFLLELYSQWILPGSSNSKKTPVILISEVVRSLLAVSDLFTERNQFEMMFSTLSELQKVHPPEDEILNQYLVPAICKAAAVLGMDKATAEPVSRLLETTLRSTHIPSRLGALHGVLYVLECDLLEETAKQLIPTVSEYLLSNLRAISHCVNLHNQQHVLVMCAVAFYMMENYPLDVGSEFTAGIIQTCGVMLSASEEATPSVVYHCVLRGLERLLLSEQLSRLDGEALVKLSVDRVNMPSPHRAMAALGLMLTCMYTGKEKCSPGRGTDADLTAPDSESVIVAMERVSVLFDRIRKGFPFEARVVSRILPQFLDDFFPPQDVMNKVIGEFLSNQQPYPQFMATVVYKVFQTLHATGQSSMVRDWVLLSLSNFTQRTPVAMAMWSLSCFFVSASTSQWISALLPHVISRMGKSDLVDVNLFCLVAMDFYRHQIDEELDRRAFQSVFEVVASPGSPYHRLLSCLQTIHLVTSF
;
A
#
# COMPACT_ATOMS: atom_id res chain seq x y z
N MET A 1 -5.07 32.78 -25.69
CA MET A 1 -5.98 33.27 -26.75
C MET A 1 -5.56 32.65 -28.08
N ALA A 2 -6.29 31.61 -28.52
CA ALA A 2 -6.45 31.11 -29.90
C ALA A 2 -7.07 29.69 -29.84
N CYS A 3 -8.24 29.54 -29.21
CA CYS A 3 -9.09 28.36 -29.31
C CYS A 3 -10.30 28.76 -30.17
N LYS A 4 -10.24 28.56 -31.48
CA LYS A 4 -11.43 28.69 -32.35
C LYS A 4 -11.89 27.35 -32.96
N ASP A 5 -11.21 26.25 -32.67
CA ASP A 5 -11.52 24.93 -33.25
C ASP A 5 -11.91 23.84 -32.23
N PHE A 6 -12.38 24.19 -31.03
CA PHE A 6 -13.02 23.24 -30.13
C PHE A 6 -14.54 23.44 -30.15
N ASN A 7 -15.17 22.72 -31.08
CA ASN A 7 -16.60 22.75 -31.31
C ASN A 7 -17.30 21.85 -30.25
N LEU A 8 -18.42 22.30 -29.67
CA LEU A 8 -19.31 21.52 -28.77
C LEU A 8 -19.73 20.15 -29.34
N ASN A 9 -19.52 19.94 -30.63
CA ASN A 9 -19.66 18.68 -31.37
C ASN A 9 -18.81 17.50 -30.83
N LEU A 10 -17.85 17.71 -29.93
CA LEU A 10 -16.98 16.65 -29.38
C LEU A 10 -17.60 15.86 -28.21
N LEU A 11 -18.61 16.41 -27.52
CA LEU A 11 -19.42 15.66 -26.56
C LEU A 11 -20.58 14.89 -27.23
N ALA A 12 -20.89 15.22 -28.50
CA ALA A 12 -22.08 14.70 -29.16
C ALA A 12 -21.86 13.34 -29.85
N PRO A 13 -22.85 12.42 -29.77
CA PRO A 13 -22.85 11.17 -30.55
C PRO A 13 -22.86 11.38 -32.08
N CYS A 14 -23.37 12.53 -32.56
CA CYS A 14 -23.33 12.96 -33.96
C CYS A 14 -23.45 14.50 -34.07
N PRO A 15 -23.09 15.10 -35.22
CA PRO A 15 -23.07 16.54 -35.41
C PRO A 15 -24.48 17.05 -35.69
N ALA A 16 -25.13 17.62 -34.68
CA ALA A 16 -26.25 18.52 -34.89
C ALA A 16 -26.22 19.58 -33.78
N PRO A 17 -25.75 20.81 -34.07
CA PRO A 17 -25.67 21.91 -33.09
C PRO A 17 -27.05 22.44 -32.63
N SER A 18 -28.14 21.69 -32.86
CA SER A 18 -29.52 22.12 -32.66
C SER A 18 -30.42 20.99 -32.12
N HIS A 19 -29.89 20.07 -31.31
CA HIS A 19 -30.74 19.16 -30.54
C HIS A 19 -31.12 19.84 -29.21
N PRO A 20 -32.42 19.93 -28.85
CA PRO A 20 -32.89 20.64 -27.65
C PRO A 20 -32.29 20.09 -26.34
N TYR A 21 -31.70 18.89 -26.39
CA TYR A 21 -30.93 18.30 -25.29
C TYR A 21 -29.72 19.15 -24.89
N TRP A 22 -28.93 19.64 -25.85
CA TRP A 22 -27.70 20.39 -25.56
C TRP A 22 -27.98 21.78 -25.01
N GLU A 23 -29.06 22.42 -25.47
CA GLU A 23 -29.51 23.70 -24.91
C GLU A 23 -29.97 23.54 -23.46
N LYS A 24 -30.76 22.50 -23.16
CA LYS A 24 -31.14 22.16 -21.77
C LYS A 24 -29.91 21.87 -20.91
N LEU A 25 -28.93 21.13 -21.44
CA LEU A 25 -27.72 20.78 -20.72
C LEU A 25 -26.82 22.00 -20.46
N ASN A 26 -26.71 22.94 -21.41
CA ASN A 26 -26.03 24.22 -21.21
C ASN A 26 -26.72 25.06 -20.12
N ASN A 27 -28.05 25.07 -20.07
CA ASN A 27 -28.79 25.78 -19.03
C ASN A 27 -28.55 25.19 -17.63
N VAL A 28 -28.55 23.85 -17.51
CA VAL A 28 -28.31 23.15 -16.24
C VAL A 28 -26.84 23.29 -15.81
N TYR A 29 -25.89 23.07 -16.70
CA TYR A 29 -24.46 23.15 -16.36
C TYR A 29 -23.99 24.59 -16.14
N GLY A 30 -24.69 25.55 -16.74
CA GLY A 30 -24.46 26.99 -16.58
C GLY A 30 -25.09 27.59 -15.32
N GLU A 31 -25.90 26.85 -14.56
CA GLU A 31 -26.54 27.35 -13.34
C GLU A 31 -25.49 27.74 -12.28
N PRO A 32 -25.58 28.94 -11.67
CA PRO A 32 -24.61 29.39 -10.68
C PRO A 32 -24.64 28.47 -9.46
N GLY A 33 -23.45 28.01 -9.04
CA GLY A 33 -23.30 27.12 -7.88
C GLY A 33 -23.45 25.63 -8.20
N PHE A 34 -24.12 25.22 -9.29
CA PHE A 34 -24.30 23.79 -9.63
C PHE A 34 -22.98 23.04 -9.74
N TYR A 35 -21.99 23.64 -10.42
CA TYR A 35 -20.63 23.10 -10.54
C TYR A 35 -19.97 22.81 -9.18
N GLN A 36 -20.06 23.76 -8.24
CA GLN A 36 -19.45 23.62 -6.92
C GLN A 36 -20.18 22.55 -6.10
N THR A 37 -21.50 22.49 -6.18
CA THR A 37 -22.32 21.46 -5.51
C THR A 37 -21.97 20.06 -6.01
N VAL A 38 -21.89 19.85 -7.33
CA VAL A 38 -21.51 18.55 -7.90
C VAL A 38 -20.13 18.12 -7.41
N LEU A 39 -19.14 19.00 -7.43
CA LEU A 39 -17.79 18.66 -6.98
C LEU A 39 -17.71 18.41 -5.47
N SER A 40 -18.45 19.15 -4.65
CA SER A 40 -18.58 18.88 -3.21
C SER A 40 -19.16 17.49 -2.97
N LEU A 41 -20.21 17.12 -3.70
CA LEU A 41 -20.81 15.79 -3.65
C LEU A 41 -19.84 14.70 -4.15
N CYS A 42 -19.01 14.97 -5.16
CA CYS A 42 -17.96 14.04 -5.60
C CYS A 42 -16.97 13.74 -4.47
N ARG A 43 -16.57 14.74 -3.67
CA ARG A 43 -15.67 14.52 -2.51
C ARG A 43 -16.35 13.65 -1.45
N ALA A 44 -17.61 13.93 -1.14
CA ALA A 44 -18.38 13.14 -0.16
C ALA A 44 -18.56 11.69 -0.63
N LEU A 45 -18.98 11.49 -1.89
CA LEU A 45 -19.13 10.17 -2.48
C LEU A 45 -17.81 9.41 -2.52
N SER A 46 -16.70 10.06 -2.88
CA SER A 46 -15.39 9.42 -2.90
C SER A 46 -15.00 8.89 -1.52
N GLN A 47 -15.21 9.67 -0.45
CA GLN A 47 -14.93 9.23 0.93
C GLN A 47 -15.80 8.03 1.35
N TYR A 48 -17.06 8.02 0.94
CA TYR A 48 -17.95 6.88 1.18
C TYR A 48 -17.47 5.62 0.46
N LEU A 49 -17.17 5.71 -0.84
CA LEU A 49 -16.70 4.58 -1.65
C LEU A 49 -15.38 4.00 -1.14
N LEU A 50 -14.49 4.84 -0.61
CA LEU A 50 -13.22 4.42 0.00
C LEU A 50 -13.38 3.68 1.31
N SER A 51 -14.39 4.06 2.09
CA SER A 51 -14.63 3.47 3.40
C SER A 51 -15.40 2.15 3.28
N LEU A 52 -16.06 1.90 2.15
CA LEU A 52 -16.97 0.78 1.92
C LEU A 52 -16.37 -0.60 2.26
N PRO A 53 -15.12 -0.94 1.88
CA PRO A 53 -14.52 -2.23 2.26
C PRO A 53 -14.31 -2.41 3.77
N LYS A 54 -14.29 -1.31 4.53
CA LYS A 54 -14.09 -1.30 6.00
C LYS A 54 -15.42 -1.22 6.76
N LEU A 55 -16.53 -0.93 6.08
CA LEU A 55 -17.83 -0.75 6.72
C LEU A 55 -18.57 -2.10 6.88
N PRO A 56 -19.47 -2.23 7.87
CA PRO A 56 -20.37 -3.37 7.96
C PRO A 56 -21.27 -3.51 6.72
N ALA A 57 -21.72 -4.75 6.43
CA ALA A 57 -22.59 -5.09 5.30
C ALA A 57 -23.84 -4.19 5.20
N ALA A 58 -24.42 -3.80 6.34
CA ALA A 58 -25.62 -2.96 6.40
C ALA A 58 -25.44 -1.55 5.79
N LEU A 59 -24.20 -1.04 5.70
CA LEU A 59 -23.87 0.29 5.16
C LEU A 59 -23.41 0.25 3.70
N HIS A 60 -23.46 -0.90 3.04
CA HIS A 60 -23.05 -1.05 1.65
C HIS A 60 -24.07 -0.45 0.66
N ILE A 61 -23.63 -0.25 -0.59
CA ILE A 61 -24.46 0.31 -1.66
C ILE A 61 -25.64 -0.62 -1.97
N ARG A 62 -26.86 -0.12 -1.77
CA ARG A 62 -28.09 -0.76 -2.24
C ARG A 62 -28.17 -0.74 -3.77
N ALA A 63 -28.78 -1.76 -4.38
CA ALA A 63 -28.87 -1.89 -5.85
C ALA A 63 -29.49 -0.66 -6.53
N ASP A 64 -30.56 -0.08 -5.96
CA ASP A 64 -31.22 1.11 -6.50
C ASP A 64 -30.28 2.34 -6.52
N ASN A 65 -29.41 2.45 -5.53
CA ASN A 65 -28.46 3.55 -5.42
C ASN A 65 -27.27 3.40 -6.38
N ALA A 66 -26.94 2.18 -6.82
CA ALA A 66 -25.85 1.95 -7.77
C ALA A 66 -26.11 2.64 -9.12
N ALA A 67 -27.37 2.66 -9.58
CA ALA A 67 -27.77 3.37 -10.79
C ALA A 67 -27.61 4.89 -10.67
N LEU A 68 -27.95 5.46 -9.51
CA LEU A 68 -27.75 6.88 -9.22
C LEU A 68 -26.27 7.24 -9.16
N ILE A 69 -25.44 6.40 -8.56
CA ILE A 69 -23.97 6.58 -8.50
C ILE A 69 -23.38 6.56 -9.92
N SER A 70 -23.76 5.59 -10.75
CA SER A 70 -23.34 5.54 -12.16
C SER A 70 -23.74 6.81 -12.92
N GLY A 71 -25.01 7.21 -12.82
CA GLY A 71 -25.51 8.43 -13.47
C GLY A 71 -24.79 9.70 -13.00
N PHE A 72 -24.51 9.79 -11.70
CA PHE A 72 -23.81 10.92 -11.09
C PHE A 72 -22.33 10.99 -11.49
N THR A 73 -21.63 9.85 -11.56
CA THR A 73 -20.21 9.83 -11.98
C THR A 73 -20.04 10.27 -13.44
N ARG A 74 -20.95 9.86 -14.33
CA ARG A 74 -21.04 10.37 -15.70
C ARG A 74 -21.27 11.89 -15.71
N LEU A 75 -22.27 12.37 -14.97
CA LEU A 75 -22.59 13.79 -14.86
C LEU A 75 -21.37 14.62 -14.42
N ALA A 76 -20.65 14.16 -13.40
CA ALA A 76 -19.46 14.84 -12.89
C ALA A 76 -18.35 14.97 -13.95
N LEU A 77 -18.07 13.90 -14.69
CA LEU A 77 -17.07 13.93 -15.77
C LEU A 77 -17.51 14.82 -16.94
N GLU A 78 -18.76 14.71 -17.36
CA GLU A 78 -19.32 15.55 -18.43
C GLU A 78 -19.27 17.03 -18.06
N LEU A 79 -19.56 17.37 -16.81
CA LEU A 79 -19.54 18.74 -16.32
C LEU A 79 -18.13 19.34 -16.31
N VAL A 80 -17.12 18.57 -15.90
CA VAL A 80 -15.72 18.99 -15.97
C VAL A 80 -15.26 19.11 -17.42
N ALA A 81 -15.60 18.14 -18.28
CA ALA A 81 -15.30 18.20 -19.71
C ALA A 81 -15.99 19.39 -20.41
N TRP A 82 -17.23 19.70 -20.03
CA TRP A 82 -17.97 20.85 -20.54
C TRP A 82 -17.28 22.17 -20.18
N ARG A 83 -16.83 22.35 -18.93
CA ARG A 83 -16.05 23.55 -18.56
C ARG A 83 -14.76 23.69 -19.37
N VAL A 84 -14.07 22.58 -19.60
CA VAL A 84 -12.87 22.56 -20.45
C VAL A 84 -13.19 22.99 -21.88
N LEU A 85 -14.34 22.59 -22.43
CA LEU A 85 -14.79 22.97 -23.77
C LEU A 85 -15.24 24.44 -23.86
N GLN A 86 -15.71 25.04 -22.76
CA GLN A 86 -16.01 26.47 -22.66
C GLN A 86 -14.74 27.33 -22.46
N ASP A 87 -13.55 26.78 -22.72
CA ASP A 87 -12.24 27.39 -22.48
C ASP A 87 -11.99 27.86 -21.03
N GLN A 88 -12.81 27.42 -20.08
CA GLN A 88 -12.57 27.64 -18.65
C GLN A 88 -11.62 26.57 -18.14
N VAL A 89 -10.55 26.98 -17.43
CA VAL A 89 -9.62 26.03 -16.81
C VAL A 89 -10.27 25.53 -15.52
N PRO A 90 -10.65 24.24 -15.40
CA PRO A 90 -11.10 23.71 -14.13
C PRO A 90 -9.94 23.74 -13.14
N LEU A 91 -10.24 23.93 -11.86
CA LEU A 91 -9.24 23.84 -10.81
C LEU A 91 -8.62 22.43 -10.83
N SER A 92 -7.31 22.32 -10.58
CA SER A 92 -6.61 21.03 -10.52
C SER A 92 -7.28 20.07 -9.53
N LEU A 93 -7.72 20.59 -8.38
CA LEU A 93 -8.46 19.84 -7.36
C LEU A 93 -9.80 19.32 -7.87
N ASP A 94 -10.50 20.08 -8.71
CA ASP A 94 -11.81 19.71 -9.23
C ASP A 94 -11.69 18.58 -10.26
N LEU A 95 -10.69 18.69 -11.14
CA LEU A 95 -10.33 17.62 -12.07
C LEU A 95 -9.93 16.34 -11.33
N GLN A 96 -9.08 16.45 -10.31
CA GLN A 96 -8.66 15.32 -9.48
C GLN A 96 -9.84 14.68 -8.75
N THR A 97 -10.75 15.50 -8.21
CA THR A 97 -11.94 15.04 -7.48
C THR A 97 -12.87 14.25 -8.39
N ALA A 98 -13.20 14.78 -9.58
CA ALA A 98 -14.10 14.11 -10.51
C ALA A 98 -13.50 12.80 -11.04
N LEU A 99 -12.21 12.79 -11.37
CA LEU A 99 -11.51 11.58 -11.81
C LEU A 99 -11.38 10.54 -10.69
N SER A 100 -11.07 10.97 -9.45
CA SER A 100 -11.01 10.06 -8.30
C SER A 100 -12.38 9.45 -8.01
N CYS A 101 -13.46 10.22 -8.11
CA CYS A 101 -14.83 9.73 -7.95
C CYS A 101 -15.19 8.68 -9.02
N CYS A 102 -14.84 8.93 -10.28
CA CYS A 102 -15.04 7.96 -11.35
C CYS A 102 -14.21 6.69 -11.14
N CYS A 103 -12.92 6.84 -10.80
CA CYS A 103 -12.02 5.73 -10.48
C CYS A 103 -12.63 4.82 -9.41
N LEU A 104 -13.04 5.38 -8.27
CA LEU A 104 -13.60 4.62 -7.17
C LEU A 104 -14.95 3.98 -7.49
N ALA A 105 -15.78 4.66 -8.28
CA ALA A 105 -17.05 4.10 -8.72
C ALA A 105 -16.85 2.89 -9.65
N LEU A 106 -15.88 2.94 -10.57
CA LEU A 106 -15.56 1.85 -11.48
C LEU A 106 -14.95 0.62 -10.78
N GLN A 107 -14.40 0.80 -9.58
CA GLN A 107 -13.87 -0.30 -8.77
C GLN A 107 -14.97 -1.07 -8.03
N GLN A 108 -16.15 -0.47 -7.83
CA GLN A 108 -17.26 -1.13 -7.15
C GLN A 108 -17.94 -2.14 -8.08
N PRO A 109 -18.06 -3.43 -7.68
CA PRO A 109 -18.65 -4.46 -8.54
C PRO A 109 -20.07 -4.15 -9.00
N SER A 110 -20.90 -3.55 -8.14
CA SER A 110 -22.29 -3.20 -8.43
C SER A 110 -22.45 -2.07 -9.44
N VAL A 111 -21.54 -1.09 -9.44
CA VAL A 111 -21.56 0.03 -10.40
C VAL A 111 -20.94 -0.41 -11.72
N TRP A 112 -19.85 -1.18 -11.67
CA TRP A 112 -19.20 -1.72 -12.86
C TRP A 112 -20.12 -2.67 -13.64
N SER A 113 -20.83 -3.57 -12.96
CA SER A 113 -21.76 -4.49 -13.61
C SER A 113 -22.94 -3.77 -14.28
N LEU A 114 -23.41 -2.67 -13.69
CA LEU A 114 -24.44 -1.82 -14.30
C LEU A 114 -23.91 -1.11 -15.55
N LEU A 115 -22.71 -0.54 -15.51
CA LEU A 115 -22.08 0.09 -16.68
C LEU A 115 -21.77 -0.91 -17.80
N ALA A 116 -21.55 -2.19 -17.46
CA ALA A 116 -21.38 -3.28 -18.42
C ALA A 116 -22.69 -3.73 -19.09
N SER A 117 -23.85 -3.34 -18.55
CA SER A 117 -25.16 -3.72 -19.09
C SER A 117 -25.52 -2.98 -20.39
N ALA A 118 -26.35 -3.62 -21.23
CA ALA A 118 -26.84 -3.02 -22.48
C ALA A 118 -27.63 -1.71 -22.28
N ALA A 119 -28.27 -1.52 -21.12
CA ALA A 119 -29.01 -0.31 -20.80
C ALA A 119 -28.12 0.93 -20.64
N CYS A 120 -26.84 0.76 -20.28
CA CYS A 120 -25.92 1.86 -19.94
C CYS A 120 -24.87 2.14 -21.03
N VAL A 121 -25.05 1.62 -22.25
CA VAL A 121 -24.08 1.78 -23.36
C VAL A 121 -23.78 3.26 -23.67
N SER A 122 -24.81 4.11 -23.66
CA SER A 122 -24.65 5.55 -23.89
C SER A 122 -23.84 6.23 -22.78
N GLN A 123 -24.02 5.79 -21.52
CA GLN A 123 -23.27 6.28 -20.37
C GLN A 123 -21.79 5.89 -20.49
N ALA A 124 -21.51 4.61 -20.77
CA ALA A 124 -20.16 4.11 -20.97
C ALA A 124 -19.44 4.85 -22.12
N CYS A 125 -20.11 5.02 -23.27
CA CYS A 125 -19.58 5.78 -24.40
C CYS A 125 -19.26 7.23 -24.03
N SER A 126 -20.11 7.89 -23.23
CA SER A 126 -19.89 9.27 -22.80
C SER A 126 -18.67 9.38 -21.87
N VAL A 127 -18.55 8.48 -20.89
CA VAL A 127 -17.40 8.44 -19.97
C VAL A 127 -16.09 8.25 -20.74
N ILE A 128 -16.04 7.30 -21.69
CA ILE A 128 -14.86 7.05 -22.53
C ILE A 128 -14.44 8.31 -23.30
N ARG A 129 -15.40 9.02 -23.89
CA ARG A 129 -15.12 10.27 -24.62
C ARG A 129 -14.68 11.39 -23.71
N CYS A 130 -15.31 11.55 -22.54
CA CYS A 130 -14.92 12.54 -21.55
C CYS A 130 -13.48 12.32 -21.09
N VAL A 131 -13.09 11.08 -20.76
CA VAL A 131 -11.71 10.74 -20.37
C VAL A 131 -10.72 11.09 -21.50
N ARG A 132 -11.02 10.72 -22.76
CA ARG A 132 -10.19 11.12 -23.90
C ARG A 132 -10.05 12.63 -24.01
N LEU A 133 -11.15 13.38 -23.91
CA LEU A 133 -11.14 14.84 -24.02
C LEU A 133 -10.33 15.49 -22.90
N LEU A 134 -10.46 14.99 -21.67
CA LEU A 134 -9.68 15.48 -20.52
C LEU A 134 -8.18 15.25 -20.74
N ILE A 135 -7.78 14.06 -21.19
CA ILE A 135 -6.38 13.76 -21.50
C ILE A 135 -5.86 14.68 -22.62
N GLN A 136 -6.61 14.83 -23.71
CA GLN A 136 -6.21 15.70 -24.83
C GLN A 136 -6.11 17.18 -24.42
N ALA A 137 -7.05 17.66 -23.59
CA ALA A 137 -7.06 19.04 -23.13
C ALA A 137 -5.88 19.34 -22.20
N VAL A 138 -5.50 18.42 -21.33
CA VAL A 138 -4.32 18.54 -20.46
C VAL A 138 -3.04 18.52 -21.31
N CYS A 139 -2.92 17.57 -22.25
CA CYS A 139 -1.74 17.43 -23.11
C CYS A 139 -1.53 18.60 -24.09
N LYS A 140 -2.60 19.25 -24.58
CA LYS A 140 -2.50 20.41 -25.49
C LYS A 140 -2.18 21.72 -24.77
N ARG A 141 -2.52 21.84 -23.49
CA ARG A 141 -2.28 23.06 -22.70
C ARG A 141 -0.82 23.20 -22.23
N THR A 142 -0.04 22.13 -22.23
CA THR A 142 1.38 22.14 -21.83
C THR A 142 2.36 22.49 -22.96
N SER A 143 1.91 22.75 -24.19
CA SER A 143 2.78 23.20 -25.28
C SER A 143 2.95 24.72 -25.30
N VAL A 144 4.07 25.18 -24.72
CA VAL A 144 4.82 26.33 -25.29
C VAL A 144 5.28 25.90 -26.68
N ALA A 145 5.21 26.83 -27.63
CA ALA A 145 5.43 26.64 -29.07
C ALA A 145 6.49 25.59 -29.45
N VAL A 146 6.08 24.55 -30.17
CA VAL A 146 6.97 23.68 -30.95
C VAL A 146 6.31 23.49 -32.33
N GLU A 147 7.16 23.56 -33.35
CA GLU A 147 6.87 23.62 -34.77
C GLU A 147 5.91 22.54 -35.31
N PRO A 148 5.20 22.81 -36.42
CA PRO A 148 4.27 21.88 -37.07
C PRO A 148 5.05 20.83 -37.88
N GLY A 149 5.79 19.98 -37.18
CA GLY A 149 6.69 19.00 -37.74
C GLY A 149 6.36 17.57 -37.36
N GLU A 150 5.10 17.21 -37.08
CA GLU A 150 4.69 15.80 -37.03
C GLU A 150 3.16 15.70 -37.00
N ARG A 151 2.58 15.14 -38.07
CA ARG A 151 1.16 14.82 -38.18
C ARG A 151 0.80 13.64 -37.25
N GLY A 152 0.88 13.85 -35.94
CA GLY A 152 0.33 12.94 -34.95
C GLY A 152 -1.20 13.07 -34.87
N TRP A 153 -1.87 11.97 -34.50
CA TRP A 153 -3.30 11.90 -34.14
C TRP A 153 -4.34 11.78 -35.26
N ARG A 154 -3.95 11.38 -36.49
CA ARG A 154 -4.92 10.84 -37.48
C ARG A 154 -4.35 9.61 -38.18
N GLY A 155 -4.57 8.43 -37.60
CA GLY A 155 -4.55 7.20 -38.36
C GLY A 155 -5.64 7.26 -39.43
N ARG A 156 -5.25 7.48 -40.69
CA ARG A 156 -6.13 7.44 -41.86
C ARG A 156 -6.43 5.97 -42.19
N GLY A 157 -7.15 5.27 -41.31
CA GLY A 157 -7.84 4.03 -41.64
C GLY A 157 -9.15 4.36 -42.34
N ARG A 158 -9.10 4.73 -43.63
CA ARG A 158 -10.31 4.92 -44.44
C ARG A 158 -10.84 3.52 -44.77
N CYS A 159 -11.59 2.90 -43.85
CA CYS A 159 -12.43 1.76 -44.21
C CYS A 159 -13.31 2.20 -45.39
N ARG A 160 -13.13 1.52 -46.52
CA ARG A 160 -13.89 1.71 -47.75
C ARG A 160 -15.38 1.72 -47.38
N ARG A 161 -16.07 2.85 -47.62
CA ARG A 161 -17.53 2.93 -47.52
C ARG A 161 -18.11 2.00 -48.59
N GLY A 162 -18.30 0.74 -48.25
CA GLY A 162 -19.26 -0.14 -48.92
C GLY A 162 -20.68 0.29 -48.56
N GLN A 163 -21.61 0.07 -49.49
CA GLN A 163 -22.98 0.55 -49.49
C GLN A 163 -23.72 0.45 -48.15
N VAL A 164 -24.46 1.52 -47.88
CA VAL A 164 -25.27 1.77 -46.68
C VAL A 164 -26.54 0.93 -46.77
N ASP A 165 -26.60 -0.18 -46.03
CA ASP A 165 -27.84 -0.58 -45.37
C ASP A 165 -27.93 0.18 -44.05
N ALA A 166 -29.13 0.61 -43.68
CA ALA A 166 -29.40 1.52 -42.57
C ALA A 166 -28.94 0.94 -41.21
N VAL A 167 -27.69 1.22 -40.82
CA VAL A 167 -27.16 0.89 -39.50
C VAL A 167 -27.69 1.92 -38.49
N SER A 168 -28.29 1.43 -37.40
CA SER A 168 -28.77 2.23 -36.27
C SER A 168 -27.70 3.21 -35.76
N THR A 169 -28.12 4.40 -35.35
CA THR A 169 -27.24 5.48 -34.83
C THR A 169 -26.41 5.08 -33.61
N ASP A 170 -26.88 4.10 -32.84
CA ASP A 170 -26.23 3.61 -31.62
C ASP A 170 -24.95 2.82 -31.91
N ASN A 171 -24.93 2.06 -33.01
CA ASN A 171 -23.76 1.28 -33.44
C ASN A 171 -22.56 2.16 -33.85
N VAL A 172 -22.82 3.39 -34.33
CA VAL A 172 -21.76 4.34 -34.68
C VAL A 172 -21.05 4.87 -33.43
N CYS A 173 -21.79 5.06 -32.34
CA CYS A 173 -21.22 5.56 -31.09
C CYS A 173 -20.36 4.53 -30.38
N ALA A 174 -20.84 3.29 -30.35
CA ALA A 174 -20.14 2.13 -29.81
C ALA A 174 -18.81 1.92 -30.57
N ARG A 175 -18.84 1.89 -31.91
CA ARG A 175 -17.63 1.72 -32.73
C ARG A 175 -16.57 2.80 -32.48
N LYS A 176 -16.98 4.07 -32.42
CA LYS A 176 -16.07 5.18 -32.09
C LYS A 176 -15.48 5.03 -30.69
N ALA A 177 -16.25 4.53 -29.72
CA ALA A 177 -15.75 4.27 -28.37
C ALA A 177 -14.69 3.16 -28.35
N CYS A 178 -14.85 2.11 -29.16
CA CYS A 178 -13.83 1.06 -29.34
C CYS A 178 -12.50 1.63 -29.87
N GLU A 179 -12.55 2.43 -30.94
CA GLU A 179 -11.35 3.08 -31.52
C GLU A 179 -10.67 4.01 -30.52
N VAL A 180 -11.45 4.81 -29.78
CA VAL A 180 -10.94 5.66 -28.69
C VAL A 180 -10.26 4.82 -27.62
N MET A 181 -10.86 3.71 -27.20
CA MET A 181 -10.32 2.91 -26.12
C MET A 181 -9.00 2.22 -26.52
N ALA A 182 -8.89 1.71 -27.74
CA ALA A 182 -7.63 1.15 -28.25
C ALA A 182 -6.48 2.19 -28.19
N GLU A 183 -6.75 3.43 -28.60
CA GLU A 183 -5.82 4.57 -28.52
C GLU A 183 -5.45 4.91 -27.06
N LEU A 184 -6.42 4.88 -26.14
CA LEU A 184 -6.18 5.16 -24.72
C LEU A 184 -5.33 4.07 -24.06
N VAL A 185 -5.54 2.80 -24.42
CA VAL A 185 -4.74 1.68 -23.90
C VAL A 185 -3.30 1.76 -24.44
N ASP A 186 -3.08 2.18 -25.69
CA ASP A 186 -1.72 2.47 -26.19
C ASP A 186 -1.04 3.63 -25.45
N ALA A 187 -1.82 4.62 -25.05
CA ALA A 187 -1.31 5.74 -24.27
C ALA A 187 -0.77 5.31 -22.90
N LEU A 188 -1.16 4.14 -22.35
CA LEU A 188 -0.66 3.61 -21.08
C LEU A 188 0.82 3.23 -21.11
N GLN A 189 1.39 2.88 -22.27
CA GLN A 189 2.82 2.58 -22.39
C GLN A 189 3.71 3.82 -22.34
N SER A 190 3.17 4.99 -22.74
CA SER A 190 4.00 6.15 -23.04
C SER A 190 3.51 7.45 -22.42
N THR A 191 2.28 7.87 -22.70
CA THR A 191 1.75 9.17 -22.25
C THR A 191 1.30 9.11 -20.80
N LEU A 192 0.74 7.98 -20.39
CA LEU A 192 0.28 7.73 -19.02
C LEU A 192 1.25 6.85 -18.23
N ALA A 193 2.50 6.68 -18.67
CA ALA A 193 3.53 5.94 -17.92
C ALA A 193 4.33 6.91 -17.05
N LEU A 194 4.28 6.75 -15.73
CA LEU A 194 5.02 7.57 -14.77
C LEU A 194 6.54 7.50 -15.06
N GLY A 195 7.19 8.66 -15.15
CA GLY A 195 8.62 8.77 -15.46
C GLY A 195 8.99 8.68 -16.94
N HIS A 196 8.06 8.35 -17.84
CA HIS A 196 8.32 8.33 -19.28
C HIS A 196 8.41 9.78 -19.84
N PRO A 197 9.31 10.08 -20.81
CA PRO A 197 9.49 11.44 -21.33
C PRO A 197 8.20 12.08 -21.89
N ARG A 198 7.30 11.28 -22.45
CA ARG A 198 5.98 11.76 -22.94
C ARG A 198 4.98 12.09 -21.81
N ASN A 199 5.19 11.56 -20.60
CA ASN A 199 4.35 11.85 -19.43
C ASN A 199 4.63 13.24 -18.82
N SER A 200 5.76 13.87 -19.16
CA SER A 200 6.07 15.27 -18.77
C SER A 200 4.96 16.28 -19.12
N ARG A 201 4.10 15.95 -20.08
CA ARG A 201 2.96 16.77 -20.52
C ARG A 201 1.72 16.66 -19.63
N ILE A 202 1.66 15.64 -18.76
CA ILE A 202 0.55 15.38 -17.83
C ILE A 202 1.07 15.58 -16.41
N PRO A 203 0.41 16.41 -15.58
CA PRO A 203 0.73 16.50 -14.16
C PRO A 203 0.68 15.12 -13.48
N ALA A 204 1.75 14.75 -12.78
CA ALA A 204 1.92 13.40 -12.23
C ALA A 204 0.76 12.92 -11.35
N PHE A 205 0.06 13.82 -10.65
CA PHE A 205 -1.09 13.48 -9.80
C PHE A 205 -2.32 12.95 -10.56
N LEU A 206 -2.41 13.19 -11.88
CA LEU A 206 -3.48 12.68 -12.74
C LEU A 206 -3.14 11.31 -13.33
N THR A 207 -1.86 10.95 -13.41
CA THR A 207 -1.41 9.72 -14.08
C THR A 207 -1.99 8.46 -13.41
N PRO A 208 -1.88 8.25 -12.08
CA PRO A 208 -2.46 7.05 -11.43
C PRO A 208 -3.97 6.89 -11.62
N PRO A 209 -4.84 7.89 -11.35
CA PRO A 209 -6.28 7.71 -11.52
C PRO A 209 -6.67 7.55 -12.99
N LEU A 210 -5.99 8.22 -13.94
CA LEU A 210 -6.26 8.04 -15.37
C LEU A 210 -5.88 6.64 -15.86
N ARG A 211 -4.71 6.11 -15.44
CA ARG A 211 -4.32 4.73 -15.76
C ARG A 211 -5.37 3.74 -15.29
N ASN A 212 -5.80 3.87 -14.03
CA ASN A 212 -6.78 2.98 -13.43
C ASN A 212 -8.13 3.04 -14.15
N VAL A 213 -8.65 4.25 -14.42
CA VAL A 213 -9.90 4.46 -15.16
C VAL A 213 -9.84 3.86 -16.57
N VAL A 214 -8.74 4.05 -17.31
CA VAL A 214 -8.58 3.48 -18.66
C VAL A 214 -8.60 1.95 -18.61
N ILE A 215 -7.90 1.33 -17.65
CA ILE A 215 -7.92 -0.14 -17.47
C ILE A 215 -9.34 -0.62 -17.15
N SER A 216 -10.03 0.01 -16.19
CA SER A 216 -11.40 -0.37 -15.81
C SER A 216 -12.41 -0.23 -16.96
N LEU A 217 -12.30 0.82 -17.78
CA LEU A 217 -13.18 1.04 -18.93
C LEU A 217 -12.89 0.08 -20.09
N ALA A 218 -11.62 -0.25 -20.34
CA ALA A 218 -11.22 -1.20 -21.38
C ALA A 218 -11.64 -2.65 -21.07
N ARG A 219 -12.00 -2.95 -19.81
CA ARG A 219 -12.57 -4.23 -19.39
C ARG A 219 -14.09 -4.35 -19.63
N LEU A 220 -14.78 -3.28 -20.04
CA LEU A 220 -16.21 -3.34 -20.31
C LEU A 220 -16.51 -4.22 -21.55
N PRO A 221 -17.53 -5.09 -21.53
CA PRO A 221 -17.89 -5.94 -22.67
C PRO A 221 -18.08 -5.19 -23.98
N LEU A 222 -18.54 -3.94 -23.90
CA LEU A 222 -18.70 -3.02 -25.04
C LEU A 222 -17.43 -2.84 -25.87
N VAL A 223 -16.25 -2.76 -25.24
CA VAL A 223 -14.98 -2.41 -25.91
C VAL A 223 -13.90 -3.46 -25.77
N ASN A 224 -14.04 -4.40 -24.83
CA ASN A 224 -12.97 -5.29 -24.41
C ASN A 224 -12.40 -6.15 -25.54
N SER A 225 -13.25 -6.86 -26.28
CA SER A 225 -12.81 -7.70 -27.41
C SER A 225 -12.03 -6.90 -28.46
N TYR A 226 -12.47 -5.69 -28.80
CA TYR A 226 -11.75 -4.79 -29.71
C TYR A 226 -10.39 -4.33 -29.15
N THR A 227 -10.33 -3.98 -27.87
CA THR A 227 -9.09 -3.49 -27.24
C THR A 227 -8.02 -4.55 -27.05
N ARG A 228 -8.38 -5.83 -27.05
CA ARG A 228 -7.44 -6.95 -26.97
C ARG A 228 -6.74 -7.22 -28.30
N VAL A 229 -7.29 -6.73 -29.41
CA VAL A 229 -6.71 -6.90 -30.75
C VAL A 229 -5.57 -5.90 -30.97
N PRO A 230 -4.34 -6.36 -31.24
CA PRO A 230 -3.21 -5.48 -31.56
C PRO A 230 -3.48 -4.60 -32.79
N PRO A 231 -3.07 -3.32 -32.77
CA PRO A 231 -3.14 -2.43 -33.93
C PRO A 231 -2.48 -2.99 -35.19
N LEU A 232 -1.43 -3.79 -35.07
CA LEU A 232 -0.76 -4.44 -36.20
C LEU A 232 -1.67 -5.46 -36.91
N VAL A 233 -2.50 -6.21 -36.19
CA VAL A 233 -3.44 -7.19 -36.78
C VAL A 233 -4.42 -6.51 -37.73
N TRP A 234 -4.88 -5.29 -37.41
CA TRP A 234 -5.74 -4.51 -38.30
C TRP A 234 -5.04 -4.12 -39.61
N LYS A 235 -3.71 -3.92 -39.58
CA LYS A 235 -2.92 -3.59 -40.78
C LYS A 235 -2.69 -4.82 -41.66
N LEU A 236 -2.65 -6.01 -41.07
CA LEU A 236 -2.50 -7.30 -41.75
C LEU A 236 -3.80 -7.78 -42.43
N GLY A 237 -4.89 -7.00 -42.34
CA GLY A 237 -6.14 -7.26 -43.08
C GLY A 237 -7.16 -8.12 -42.35
N TRP A 238 -6.95 -8.44 -41.07
CA TRP A 238 -7.95 -9.13 -40.27
C TRP A 238 -9.09 -8.18 -39.89
N SER A 239 -10.29 -8.43 -40.40
CA SER A 239 -11.48 -7.62 -40.10
C SER A 239 -12.75 -8.48 -40.06
N PRO A 240 -12.96 -9.27 -38.99
CA PRO A 240 -14.15 -10.09 -38.86
C PRO A 240 -15.41 -9.22 -38.66
N ARG A 241 -16.57 -9.81 -38.95
CA ARG A 241 -17.85 -9.15 -38.67
C ARG A 241 -18.08 -9.16 -37.16
N PRO A 242 -18.35 -8.00 -36.52
CA PRO A 242 -18.60 -7.98 -35.10
C PRO A 242 -19.97 -8.63 -34.78
N SER A 243 -20.02 -9.32 -33.66
CA SER A 243 -21.17 -10.07 -33.14
C SER A 243 -21.58 -9.58 -31.75
N GLY A 244 -22.55 -10.26 -31.12
CA GLY A 244 -23.02 -9.97 -29.77
C GLY A 244 -24.12 -8.91 -29.69
N GLU A 245 -24.76 -8.82 -28.52
CA GLU A 245 -25.89 -7.92 -28.24
C GLU A 245 -25.57 -6.44 -28.47
N LEU A 246 -24.29 -6.06 -28.25
CA LEU A 246 -23.79 -4.69 -28.40
C LEU A 246 -23.21 -4.39 -29.80
N GLY A 247 -23.12 -5.40 -30.68
CA GLY A 247 -22.61 -5.25 -32.05
C GLY A 247 -21.11 -4.91 -32.16
N THR A 248 -20.33 -5.14 -31.10
CA THR A 248 -18.89 -4.84 -31.02
C THR A 248 -18.02 -6.04 -30.64
N MET A 249 -18.60 -7.22 -30.37
CA MET A 249 -17.81 -8.38 -29.98
C MET A 249 -17.08 -8.97 -31.18
N LEU A 250 -15.78 -9.21 -31.05
CA LEU A 250 -14.95 -9.83 -32.07
C LEU A 250 -14.56 -11.24 -31.64
N PRO A 251 -14.37 -12.18 -32.58
CA PRO A 251 -13.77 -13.47 -32.26
C PRO A 251 -12.32 -13.29 -31.78
N GLU A 252 -11.81 -14.30 -31.07
CA GLU A 252 -10.40 -14.35 -30.69
C GLU A 252 -9.48 -14.34 -31.92
N ILE A 253 -8.26 -13.84 -31.72
CA ILE A 253 -7.27 -13.68 -32.79
C ILE A 253 -6.79 -15.06 -33.23
N PRO A 254 -6.83 -15.39 -34.53
CA PRO A 254 -6.28 -16.65 -35.01
C PRO A 254 -4.78 -16.76 -34.71
N VAL A 255 -4.36 -17.95 -34.29
CA VAL A 255 -2.97 -18.25 -33.86
C VAL A 255 -1.95 -17.97 -34.96
N GLU A 256 -2.35 -18.01 -36.24
CA GLU A 256 -1.53 -17.66 -37.41
C GLU A 256 -0.96 -16.23 -37.33
N PHE A 257 -1.74 -15.25 -36.86
CA PHE A 257 -1.27 -13.87 -36.73
C PHE A 257 -0.33 -13.67 -35.54
N LEU A 258 -0.41 -14.55 -34.54
CA LEU A 258 0.41 -14.49 -33.34
C LEU A 258 1.80 -15.13 -33.53
N GLN A 259 2.07 -15.68 -34.72
CA GLN A 259 3.40 -16.16 -35.08
C GLN A 259 4.36 -15.02 -35.42
N GLU A 260 3.87 -13.80 -35.66
CA GLU A 260 4.72 -12.63 -35.78
C GLU A 260 5.08 -12.09 -34.40
N LYS A 261 6.37 -12.06 -34.08
CA LYS A 261 6.90 -11.64 -32.78
C LYS A 261 6.39 -10.27 -32.30
N ASP A 262 6.32 -9.28 -33.19
CA ASP A 262 5.87 -7.93 -32.82
C ASP A 262 4.35 -7.86 -32.59
N VAL A 263 3.56 -8.61 -33.38
CA VAL A 263 2.13 -8.77 -33.15
C VAL A 263 1.89 -9.45 -31.80
N PHE A 264 2.65 -10.50 -31.51
CA PHE A 264 2.54 -11.23 -30.26
C PHE A 264 2.90 -10.36 -29.06
N ARG A 265 3.99 -9.58 -29.12
CA ARG A 265 4.35 -8.63 -28.05
C ARG A 265 3.25 -7.61 -27.77
N GLU A 266 2.64 -7.03 -28.81
CA GLU A 266 1.51 -6.13 -28.62
C GLU A 266 0.32 -6.85 -28.00
N PHE A 267 0.02 -8.09 -28.41
CA PHE A 267 -1.04 -8.91 -27.83
C PHE A 267 -0.80 -9.18 -26.34
N LEU A 268 0.42 -9.62 -25.99
CA LEU A 268 0.84 -9.89 -24.61
C LEU A 268 0.71 -8.65 -23.73
N TYR A 269 1.07 -7.48 -24.26
CA TYR A 269 0.88 -6.22 -23.56
C TYR A 269 -0.60 -5.95 -23.23
N ARG A 270 -1.52 -6.17 -24.19
CA ARG A 270 -2.95 -5.94 -23.98
C ARG A 270 -3.52 -6.88 -22.91
N ILE A 271 -3.24 -8.19 -23.00
CA ILE A 271 -3.79 -9.16 -22.04
C ILE A 271 -3.25 -8.95 -20.62
N ASN A 272 -1.96 -8.60 -20.47
CA ASN A 272 -1.36 -8.36 -19.15
C ASN A 272 -1.84 -7.03 -18.53
N THR A 273 -2.04 -5.99 -19.35
CA THR A 273 -2.51 -4.68 -18.86
C THR A 273 -3.99 -4.71 -18.50
N LEU A 274 -4.81 -5.41 -19.30
CA LEU A 274 -6.25 -5.47 -19.11
C LEU A 274 -6.66 -6.57 -18.13
N GLY A 275 -5.89 -7.65 -18.02
CA GLY A 275 -6.29 -8.88 -17.35
C GLY A 275 -7.46 -9.55 -18.07
N TRP A 276 -8.27 -10.29 -17.32
CA TRP A 276 -9.45 -11.01 -17.84
C TRP A 276 -10.72 -10.68 -17.04
N SER A 277 -11.88 -10.66 -17.69
CA SER A 277 -13.18 -10.28 -17.12
C SER A 277 -14.05 -11.46 -16.68
N SER A 278 -13.81 -12.65 -17.23
CA SER A 278 -14.58 -13.86 -16.94
C SER A 278 -13.69 -15.10 -17.03
N ARG A 279 -14.16 -16.21 -16.42
CA ARG A 279 -13.53 -17.53 -16.55
C ARG A 279 -13.38 -17.94 -18.03
N THR A 280 -14.40 -17.70 -18.85
CA THR A 280 -14.36 -18.03 -20.28
C THR A 280 -13.23 -17.31 -20.99
N GLN A 281 -13.05 -16.01 -20.72
CA GLN A 281 -11.96 -15.22 -21.30
C GLN A 281 -10.58 -15.71 -20.85
N PHE A 282 -10.46 -16.19 -19.60
CA PHE A 282 -9.23 -16.84 -19.14
C PHE A 282 -8.93 -18.09 -19.95
N GLU A 283 -9.90 -19.00 -20.08
CA GLU A 283 -9.75 -20.27 -20.83
C GLU A 283 -9.47 -20.04 -22.32
N GLU A 284 -10.11 -19.03 -22.94
CA GLU A 284 -9.84 -18.60 -24.33
C GLU A 284 -8.40 -18.10 -24.50
N THR A 285 -7.91 -17.27 -23.58
CA THR A 285 -6.54 -16.77 -23.61
C THR A 285 -5.54 -17.89 -23.39
N TRP A 286 -5.82 -18.79 -22.43
CA TRP A 286 -5.03 -19.97 -22.13
C TRP A 286 -4.88 -20.87 -23.37
N ALA A 287 -5.99 -21.21 -24.03
CA ALA A 287 -5.97 -22.02 -25.26
C ALA A 287 -5.21 -21.34 -26.40
N THR A 288 -5.32 -20.01 -26.53
CA THR A 288 -4.60 -19.23 -27.55
C THR A 288 -3.08 -19.29 -27.32
N LEU A 289 -2.62 -19.09 -26.08
CA LEU A 289 -1.20 -19.15 -25.72
C LEU A 289 -0.61 -20.55 -25.88
N LEU A 290 -1.35 -21.59 -25.49
CA LEU A 290 -0.96 -22.98 -25.76
C LEU A 290 -0.94 -23.30 -27.25
N GLY A 291 -1.89 -22.76 -28.02
CA GLY A 291 -1.89 -22.86 -29.48
C GLY A 291 -0.60 -22.33 -30.08
N VAL A 292 -0.15 -21.15 -29.66
CA VAL A 292 1.13 -20.57 -30.09
C VAL A 292 2.30 -21.50 -29.79
N LEU A 293 2.39 -22.03 -28.56
CA LEU A 293 3.45 -22.98 -28.17
C LEU A 293 3.46 -24.26 -29.02
N VAL A 294 2.29 -24.84 -29.31
CA VAL A 294 2.18 -26.11 -30.05
C VAL A 294 2.50 -25.92 -31.54
N THR A 295 2.11 -24.78 -32.11
CA THR A 295 2.36 -24.47 -33.53
C THR A 295 3.82 -24.20 -33.86
N GLN A 296 4.67 -23.96 -32.86
CA GLN A 296 6.10 -23.71 -33.00
C GLN A 296 6.93 -24.85 -32.37
N PRO A 297 6.97 -26.04 -33.00
CA PRO A 297 7.73 -27.16 -32.47
C PRO A 297 9.21 -26.77 -32.34
N ILE A 298 9.83 -27.13 -31.20
CA ILE A 298 11.26 -26.93 -30.93
C ILE A 298 12.06 -27.47 -32.14
N ALA A 299 12.92 -26.63 -32.69
CA ALA A 299 13.65 -26.86 -33.94
C ALA A 299 14.38 -28.22 -33.92
N MET A 300 14.32 -28.91 -35.05
CA MET A 300 15.08 -30.13 -35.30
C MET A 300 16.48 -29.73 -35.78
N ASP A 301 17.51 -30.45 -35.35
CA ASP A 301 18.85 -30.32 -35.92
C ASP A 301 18.77 -30.61 -37.43
N HIS A 302 18.65 -29.56 -38.24
CA HIS A 302 18.84 -29.61 -39.68
C HIS A 302 20.12 -28.85 -40.00
N GLU A 303 21.06 -29.55 -40.62
CA GLU A 303 22.44 -29.14 -40.94
C GLU A 303 22.53 -27.99 -41.97
N GLU A 304 21.49 -27.17 -42.13
CA GLU A 304 21.45 -26.09 -43.11
C GLU A 304 21.57 -24.72 -42.43
N GLU A 305 22.74 -24.08 -42.58
CA GLU A 305 23.08 -22.74 -42.08
C GLU A 305 22.10 -21.62 -42.53
N SER A 306 21.15 -21.92 -43.40
CA SER A 306 20.16 -20.99 -43.96
C SER A 306 18.95 -20.67 -43.05
N HIS A 307 18.70 -21.44 -41.98
CA HIS A 307 17.47 -21.30 -41.16
C HIS A 307 17.70 -20.78 -39.72
N GLN A 308 18.92 -20.36 -39.38
CA GLN A 308 19.28 -19.92 -38.02
C GLN A 308 18.46 -18.71 -37.52
N GLU A 309 18.14 -17.74 -38.40
CA GLU A 309 17.34 -16.57 -38.03
C GLU A 309 15.88 -16.94 -37.75
N GLU A 310 15.28 -17.81 -38.58
CA GLU A 310 13.92 -18.30 -38.37
C GLU A 310 13.81 -19.10 -37.08
N ASP A 311 14.77 -20.00 -36.81
CA ASP A 311 14.79 -20.78 -35.57
C ASP A 311 15.02 -19.90 -34.32
N LEU A 312 15.79 -18.81 -34.45
CA LEU A 312 15.95 -17.83 -33.37
C LEU A 312 14.63 -17.06 -33.10
N GLU A 313 13.87 -16.70 -34.13
CA GLU A 313 12.58 -16.05 -33.95
C GLU A 313 11.54 -17.00 -33.32
N ARG A 314 11.51 -18.26 -33.75
CA ARG A 314 10.64 -19.30 -33.16
C ARG A 314 10.94 -19.50 -31.68
N THR A 315 12.21 -19.61 -31.31
CA THR A 315 12.62 -19.76 -29.91
C THR A 315 12.27 -18.54 -29.07
N GLN A 316 12.38 -17.33 -29.62
CA GLN A 316 11.95 -16.11 -28.95
C GLN A 316 10.43 -16.05 -28.74
N ILE A 317 9.63 -16.52 -29.69
CA ILE A 317 8.17 -16.63 -29.54
C ILE A 317 7.83 -17.62 -28.43
N ASN A 318 8.51 -18.78 -28.37
CA ASN A 318 8.35 -19.76 -27.29
C ASN A 318 8.68 -19.16 -25.92
N VAL A 319 9.77 -18.40 -25.80
CA VAL A 319 10.12 -17.67 -24.56
C VAL A 319 9.02 -16.69 -24.15
N LEU A 320 8.53 -15.87 -25.10
CA LEU A 320 7.45 -14.91 -24.83
C LEU A 320 6.14 -15.61 -24.45
N ALA A 321 5.85 -16.76 -25.04
CA ALA A 321 4.64 -17.53 -24.76
C ALA A 321 4.70 -18.17 -23.36
N VAL A 322 5.87 -18.70 -22.96
CA VAL A 322 6.09 -19.17 -21.57
C VAL A 322 5.88 -18.02 -20.58
N GLN A 323 6.50 -16.85 -20.80
CA GLN A 323 6.33 -15.65 -19.96
C GLN A 323 4.86 -15.21 -19.87
N ALA A 324 4.13 -15.26 -20.98
CA ALA A 324 2.72 -14.92 -21.05
C ALA A 324 1.85 -15.87 -20.25
N ILE A 325 2.12 -17.18 -20.34
CA ILE A 325 1.42 -18.20 -19.58
C ILE A 325 1.68 -18.01 -18.10
N THR A 326 2.94 -17.80 -17.69
CA THR A 326 3.27 -17.49 -16.29
C THR A 326 2.47 -16.28 -15.80
N SER A 327 2.44 -15.20 -16.58
CA SER A 327 1.72 -13.96 -16.23
C SER A 327 0.20 -14.19 -16.11
N LEU A 328 -0.37 -14.99 -17.01
CA LEU A 328 -1.79 -15.33 -17.00
C LEU A 328 -2.16 -16.16 -15.75
N VAL A 329 -1.39 -17.19 -15.41
CA VAL A 329 -1.69 -18.02 -14.23
C VAL A 329 -1.46 -17.23 -12.94
N LEU A 330 -0.39 -16.42 -12.85
CA LEU A 330 -0.17 -15.51 -11.72
C LEU A 330 -1.31 -14.50 -11.55
N SER A 331 -1.93 -14.04 -12.64
CA SER A 331 -3.07 -13.12 -12.56
C SER A 331 -4.27 -13.72 -11.81
N ALA A 332 -4.39 -15.06 -11.75
CA ALA A 332 -5.41 -15.75 -10.97
C ALA A 332 -5.13 -15.73 -9.45
N MET A 333 -3.90 -15.42 -9.04
CA MET A 333 -3.48 -15.21 -7.65
C MET A 333 -3.77 -13.78 -7.14
N THR A 334 -4.32 -12.90 -7.97
CA THR A 334 -4.57 -11.51 -7.58
C THR A 334 -5.81 -11.36 -6.68
N LEU A 335 -5.70 -10.52 -5.66
CA LEU A 335 -6.74 -10.20 -4.68
C LEU A 335 -7.01 -8.68 -4.67
N PRO A 336 -8.25 -8.22 -4.45
CA PRO A 336 -9.44 -9.00 -4.06
C PRO A 336 -10.21 -9.64 -5.23
N VAL A 337 -10.07 -9.14 -6.46
CA VAL A 337 -10.77 -9.65 -7.65
C VAL A 337 -9.76 -10.25 -8.62
N ALA A 338 -9.76 -11.58 -8.76
CA ALA A 338 -8.85 -12.28 -9.65
C ALA A 338 -8.93 -11.75 -11.09
N GLY A 339 -7.78 -11.61 -11.73
CA GLY A 339 -7.68 -11.16 -13.12
C GLY A 339 -7.99 -9.70 -13.36
N ASN A 340 -8.20 -8.85 -12.33
CA ASN A 340 -8.48 -7.42 -12.48
C ASN A 340 -7.33 -6.53 -11.97
N PRO A 341 -6.41 -6.07 -12.86
CA PRO A 341 -5.27 -5.24 -12.47
C PRO A 341 -5.63 -3.84 -11.95
N ALA A 342 -6.86 -3.36 -12.17
CA ALA A 342 -7.29 -2.04 -11.69
C ALA A 342 -7.65 -2.03 -10.20
N VAL A 343 -8.06 -3.17 -9.65
CA VAL A 343 -8.50 -3.28 -8.24
C VAL A 343 -7.54 -4.14 -7.43
N SER A 344 -6.85 -5.07 -8.09
CA SER A 344 -6.17 -6.17 -7.43
C SER A 344 -4.67 -6.15 -7.63
N CYS A 345 -3.96 -6.70 -6.65
CA CYS A 345 -2.54 -7.02 -6.74
C CYS A 345 -2.29 -8.48 -6.33
N LEU A 346 -1.09 -8.99 -6.58
CA LEU A 346 -0.71 -10.37 -6.28
C LEU A 346 -0.80 -10.65 -4.77
N GLU A 347 -1.38 -11.78 -4.40
CA GLU A 347 -1.41 -12.25 -3.01
C GLU A 347 -0.01 -12.28 -2.40
N GLN A 348 0.09 -11.83 -1.16
CA GLN A 348 1.29 -11.88 -0.34
C GLN A 348 1.03 -12.72 0.89
N GLN A 349 1.95 -13.62 1.23
CA GLN A 349 1.97 -14.33 2.50
C GLN A 349 3.31 -14.07 3.15
N PRO A 350 3.34 -13.24 4.22
CA PRO A 350 4.59 -12.97 4.91
C PRO A 350 5.16 -14.26 5.54
N ARG A 351 6.49 -14.36 5.58
CA ARG A 351 7.19 -15.43 6.30
C ARG A 351 7.28 -15.15 7.79
N ASN A 352 7.31 -13.87 8.13
CA ASN A 352 7.44 -13.39 9.50
C ASN A 352 6.12 -13.59 10.26
N LYS A 353 6.17 -14.40 11.33
CA LYS A 353 5.02 -14.71 12.20
C LYS A 353 4.53 -13.46 12.95
N THR A 354 3.28 -13.53 13.42
CA THR A 354 2.68 -12.52 14.32
C THR A 354 3.49 -12.41 15.62
N LEU A 355 3.78 -11.18 16.06
CA LEU A 355 4.59 -10.93 17.25
C LEU A 355 3.75 -11.11 18.53
N LYS A 356 4.12 -12.07 19.38
CA LYS A 356 3.45 -12.33 20.68
C LYS A 356 3.47 -11.11 21.61
N ALA A 357 4.51 -10.28 21.54
CA ALA A 357 4.64 -9.06 22.34
C ALA A 357 3.51 -8.03 22.09
N LEU A 358 2.86 -8.04 20.93
CA LEU A 358 1.78 -7.10 20.61
C LEU A 358 0.44 -7.47 21.27
N ASP A 359 0.27 -8.74 21.66
CA ASP A 359 -0.97 -9.23 22.27
C ASP A 359 -1.10 -8.90 23.76
N THR A 360 0.01 -8.51 24.41
CA THR A 360 0.05 -8.09 25.81
C THR A 360 -0.72 -6.78 26.02
N ARG A 361 -1.04 -6.46 27.29
CA ARG A 361 -1.74 -5.20 27.62
C ARG A 361 -0.97 -3.97 27.14
N PHE A 362 0.35 -3.98 27.27
CA PHE A 362 1.19 -2.85 26.87
C PHE A 362 1.49 -2.89 25.37
N GLY A 363 1.63 -4.09 24.78
CA GLY A 363 1.68 -4.31 23.34
C GLY A 363 0.47 -3.74 22.59
N ARG A 364 -0.74 -3.92 23.11
CA ARG A 364 -1.96 -3.32 22.53
C ARG A 364 -1.92 -1.79 22.52
N LYS A 365 -1.38 -1.18 23.58
CA LYS A 365 -1.19 0.29 23.64
C LYS A 365 -0.15 0.75 22.61
N LEU A 366 0.96 0.01 22.49
CA LEU A 366 1.98 0.25 21.47
C LEU A 366 1.40 0.15 20.07
N SER A 367 0.59 -0.86 19.77
CA SER A 367 -0.05 -1.04 18.46
C SER A 367 -0.87 0.17 18.01
N VAL A 368 -1.58 0.84 18.93
CA VAL A 368 -2.35 2.07 18.62
C VAL A 368 -1.42 3.24 18.29
N ILE A 369 -0.39 3.48 19.12
CA ILE A 369 0.53 4.60 18.95
C ILE A 369 1.41 4.39 17.72
N ARG A 370 2.02 3.22 17.60
CA ARG A 370 2.87 2.84 16.48
C ARG A 370 2.09 2.72 15.18
N GLY A 371 0.82 2.30 15.26
CA GLY A 371 -0.12 2.33 14.14
C GLY A 371 -0.33 3.76 13.63
N THR A 372 -0.54 4.74 14.51
CA THR A 372 -0.67 6.15 14.08
C THR A 372 0.57 6.64 13.33
N VAL A 373 1.77 6.26 13.78
CA VAL A 373 3.03 6.57 13.10
C VAL A 373 3.17 5.81 11.77
N GLU A 374 2.76 4.54 11.74
CA GLU A 374 2.83 3.67 10.56
C GLU A 374 2.05 4.25 9.38
N TRP A 375 0.82 4.71 9.62
CA TRP A 375 -0.03 5.26 8.58
C TRP A 375 0.57 6.49 7.90
N GLU A 376 1.34 7.27 8.66
CA GLU A 376 1.99 8.48 8.18
C GLU A 376 3.27 8.14 7.41
N ILE A 377 4.03 7.13 7.87
CA ILE A 377 5.16 6.58 7.10
C ILE A 377 4.67 6.05 5.74
N GLN A 378 3.59 5.27 5.72
CA GLN A 378 2.98 4.77 4.49
C GLN A 378 2.49 5.92 3.60
N ALA A 379 1.91 6.98 4.15
CA ALA A 379 1.47 8.13 3.36
C ALA A 379 2.64 8.89 2.70
N MET A 380 3.83 8.90 3.31
CA MET A 380 5.00 9.63 2.80
C MET A 380 5.90 8.81 1.87
N VAL A 381 6.06 7.52 2.13
CA VAL A 381 7.16 6.70 1.54
C VAL A 381 6.64 5.63 0.59
N SER A 382 5.40 5.17 0.77
CA SER A 382 4.85 4.06 0.00
C SER A 382 4.82 4.37 -1.50
N LYS A 383 5.20 3.39 -2.33
CA LYS A 383 5.13 3.49 -3.80
C LYS A 383 3.69 3.59 -4.32
N ARG A 384 2.70 3.14 -3.53
CA ARG A 384 1.25 3.21 -3.79
C ARG A 384 0.82 2.50 -5.09
N ASP A 385 1.42 1.37 -5.43
CA ASP A 385 1.05 0.62 -6.64
C ASP A 385 -0.42 0.14 -6.62
N ASN A 386 -0.96 -0.15 -5.44
CA ASN A 386 -2.34 -0.58 -5.21
C ASN A 386 -3.32 0.55 -4.88
N VAL A 387 -2.88 1.81 -4.82
CA VAL A 387 -3.72 2.96 -4.45
C VAL A 387 -3.71 4.00 -5.58
N PRO A 388 -4.74 4.02 -6.44
CA PRO A 388 -4.77 4.92 -7.59
C PRO A 388 -5.19 6.35 -7.25
N THR A 389 -5.78 6.58 -6.07
CA THR A 389 -6.30 7.90 -5.68
C THR A 389 -5.34 8.65 -4.74
N HIS A 390 -5.54 9.97 -4.64
CA HIS A 390 -4.66 10.85 -3.88
C HIS A 390 -4.87 10.80 -2.37
N TYR A 391 -5.97 10.22 -1.91
CA TYR A 391 -6.37 10.26 -0.52
C TYR A 391 -5.32 9.58 0.38
N PRO A 392 -5.00 10.18 1.54
CA PRO A 392 -4.12 9.56 2.52
C PRO A 392 -4.83 8.37 3.19
N TYR A 393 -4.08 7.55 3.91
CA TYR A 393 -4.68 6.56 4.82
C TYR A 393 -5.47 5.45 4.10
N GLN A 394 -4.89 4.93 3.02
CA GLN A 394 -5.46 3.86 2.17
C GLN A 394 -4.53 2.66 2.03
N ALA A 395 -3.52 2.56 2.90
CA ALA A 395 -2.64 1.40 2.90
C ALA A 395 -3.49 0.14 3.16
N TRP A 396 -3.34 -0.83 2.27
CA TRP A 396 -3.87 -2.16 2.39
C TRP A 396 -2.85 -3.11 1.77
N ASP A 397 -2.77 -4.33 2.27
CA ASP A 397 -1.86 -5.35 1.74
C ASP A 397 -2.67 -6.56 1.29
N PRO A 398 -2.28 -7.23 0.20
CA PRO A 398 -3.00 -8.37 -0.36
C PRO A 398 -2.71 -9.66 0.43
N VAL A 399 -2.84 -9.62 1.75
CA VAL A 399 -2.62 -10.77 2.65
C VAL A 399 -3.98 -11.33 3.07
N PRO A 400 -4.43 -12.47 2.52
CA PRO A 400 -5.65 -13.11 2.94
C PRO A 400 -5.44 -13.91 4.23
N SER A 401 -6.47 -13.95 5.06
CA SER A 401 -6.52 -14.83 6.22
C SER A 401 -6.57 -16.29 5.77
N LEU A 402 -5.74 -17.11 6.41
CA LEU A 402 -5.69 -18.57 6.24
C LEU A 402 -6.47 -19.30 7.34
N SER A 403 -7.07 -18.59 8.31
CA SER A 403 -7.83 -19.22 9.38
C SER A 403 -9.18 -19.77 8.89
N SER A 404 -9.58 -20.94 9.38
CA SER A 404 -10.78 -21.67 8.98
C SER A 404 -12.08 -20.86 9.03
N SER A 405 -12.16 -19.88 9.94
CA SER A 405 -13.31 -18.99 10.13
C SER A 405 -13.38 -17.81 9.16
N SER A 406 -12.29 -17.48 8.45
CA SER A 406 -12.20 -16.25 7.63
C SER A 406 -11.41 -16.41 6.33
N ILE A 407 -11.28 -17.65 5.84
CA ILE A 407 -10.50 -18.01 4.64
C ILE A 407 -10.82 -17.07 3.47
N GLY A 408 -9.79 -16.39 2.96
CA GLY A 408 -9.87 -15.55 1.77
C GLY A 408 -10.31 -14.11 2.03
N THR A 409 -10.62 -13.72 3.26
CA THR A 409 -10.82 -12.30 3.63
C THR A 409 -9.47 -11.61 3.81
N LEU A 410 -9.33 -10.37 3.35
CA LEU A 410 -8.08 -9.61 3.50
C LEU A 410 -7.88 -9.18 4.96
N ILE A 411 -6.70 -9.44 5.50
CA ILE A 411 -6.31 -8.97 6.83
C ILE A 411 -6.14 -7.44 6.77
N SER A 412 -6.74 -6.75 7.74
CA SER A 412 -6.59 -5.30 7.86
C SER A 412 -5.12 -4.92 8.09
N HIS A 413 -4.63 -3.90 7.38
CA HIS A 413 -3.25 -3.42 7.46
C HIS A 413 -2.74 -3.20 8.89
N GLU A 414 -3.59 -2.70 9.80
CA GLU A 414 -3.22 -2.46 11.21
C GLU A 414 -2.82 -3.73 11.97
N LYS A 415 -3.37 -4.89 11.59
CA LYS A 415 -3.03 -6.19 12.19
C LYS A 415 -1.74 -6.78 11.63
N LEU A 416 -1.25 -6.28 10.49
CA LEU A 416 -0.03 -6.74 9.81
C LEU A 416 1.21 -5.93 10.21
N LEU A 417 1.16 -5.21 11.34
CA LEU A 417 2.26 -4.38 11.82
C LEU A 417 3.54 -5.23 11.94
N LEU A 418 4.57 -4.85 11.16
CA LEU A 418 5.88 -5.51 11.09
C LEU A 418 5.85 -7.00 10.66
N GLN A 419 4.80 -7.43 9.95
CA GLN A 419 4.72 -8.78 9.37
C GLN A 419 5.18 -8.85 7.92
N ILE A 420 4.93 -7.81 7.12
CA ILE A 420 5.35 -7.78 5.72
C ILE A 420 6.87 -8.00 5.61
N ASN A 421 7.27 -8.88 4.69
CA ASN A 421 8.67 -9.23 4.47
C ASN A 421 9.55 -7.99 4.24
N THR A 422 10.68 -7.92 4.95
CA THR A 422 11.54 -6.74 5.02
C THR A 422 12.26 -6.41 3.70
N GLU A 423 12.50 -7.38 2.82
CA GLU A 423 13.11 -7.16 1.51
C GLU A 423 12.17 -6.51 0.48
N ARG A 424 10.90 -6.31 0.84
CA ARG A 424 9.91 -5.62 0.01
C ARG A 424 9.93 -4.12 0.30
N GLU A 425 9.97 -3.33 -0.77
CA GLU A 425 9.77 -1.89 -0.66
C GLU A 425 8.31 -1.60 -0.28
N MET A 426 8.08 -0.62 0.61
CA MET A 426 6.73 -0.30 1.06
C MET A 426 5.80 0.09 -0.09
N GLY A 427 4.65 -0.56 -0.15
CA GLY A 427 3.65 -0.33 -1.20
C GLY A 427 4.02 -0.87 -2.58
N ASN A 428 5.13 -1.61 -2.71
CA ASN A 428 5.49 -2.29 -3.95
C ASN A 428 4.79 -3.65 -4.03
N MET A 429 3.90 -3.77 -5.01
CA MET A 429 3.02 -4.92 -5.18
C MET A 429 3.45 -5.85 -6.31
N ASP A 430 4.62 -5.60 -6.91
CA ASP A 430 5.18 -6.42 -7.98
C ASP A 430 5.56 -7.83 -7.50
N TYR A 431 5.58 -8.79 -8.43
CA TYR A 431 6.06 -10.14 -8.14
C TYR A 431 7.51 -10.12 -7.65
N LYS A 432 7.79 -10.75 -6.50
CA LYS A 432 9.13 -10.95 -5.95
C LYS A 432 9.25 -12.38 -5.44
N LEU A 433 10.47 -12.93 -5.42
CA LEU A 433 10.71 -14.20 -4.75
C LEU A 433 10.36 -14.06 -3.26
N GLY A 434 9.58 -15.00 -2.74
CA GLY A 434 8.96 -14.92 -1.42
C GLY A 434 7.58 -14.27 -1.40
N GLN A 435 6.82 -14.29 -2.51
CA GLN A 435 5.40 -13.93 -2.50
C GLN A 435 4.59 -14.81 -1.53
N VAL A 436 4.79 -16.13 -1.62
CA VAL A 436 4.14 -17.11 -0.76
C VAL A 436 5.18 -17.73 0.19
N SER A 437 4.92 -17.64 1.49
CA SER A 437 5.72 -18.29 2.53
C SER A 437 5.44 -19.79 2.59
N ILE A 438 6.43 -20.60 2.93
CA ILE A 438 6.28 -22.06 3.03
C ILE A 438 5.27 -22.45 4.11
N HIS A 439 5.25 -21.74 5.24
CA HIS A 439 4.23 -21.94 6.27
C HIS A 439 2.81 -21.79 5.73
N SER A 440 2.58 -20.82 4.83
CA SER A 440 1.27 -20.64 4.20
C SER A 440 0.94 -21.75 3.20
N VAL A 441 1.94 -22.40 2.60
CA VAL A 441 1.74 -23.56 1.70
C VAL A 441 1.31 -24.76 2.54
N TRP A 442 1.97 -25.03 3.66
CA TRP A 442 1.60 -26.11 4.59
C TRP A 442 0.20 -25.90 5.16
N LEU A 443 -0.08 -24.72 5.74
CA LEU A 443 -1.37 -24.43 6.37
C LEU A 443 -2.52 -24.33 5.35
N GLY A 444 -2.28 -23.69 4.20
CA GLY A 444 -3.33 -23.45 3.21
C GLY A 444 -3.74 -24.69 2.42
N ASN A 445 -2.83 -25.67 2.27
CA ASN A 445 -3.05 -26.88 1.49
C ASN A 445 -3.08 -28.16 2.35
N ASN A 446 -2.95 -28.05 3.67
CA ASN A 446 -2.80 -29.18 4.61
C ASN A 446 -1.68 -30.15 4.20
N ILE A 447 -0.55 -29.61 3.72
CA ILE A 447 0.64 -30.40 3.43
C ILE A 447 1.42 -30.50 4.73
N THR A 448 1.42 -31.67 5.36
CA THR A 448 2.30 -31.93 6.49
C THR A 448 3.73 -32.11 5.98
N PRO A 449 4.71 -31.35 6.51
CA PRO A 449 6.10 -31.76 6.39
C PRO A 449 6.26 -33.14 7.05
N LEU A 450 7.26 -33.92 6.65
CA LEU A 450 7.47 -35.32 7.06
C LEU A 450 7.61 -35.59 8.58
N ARG A 451 7.36 -34.62 9.47
CA ARG A 451 7.46 -34.77 10.93
C ARG A 451 6.07 -34.79 11.57
N GLU A 452 5.62 -35.98 11.96
CA GLU A 452 4.48 -36.21 12.87
C GLU A 452 4.86 -36.01 14.35
N GLU A 453 6.10 -35.66 14.70
CA GLU A 453 6.61 -35.80 16.08
C GLU A 453 6.78 -34.51 16.91
N GLU A 454 6.39 -33.31 16.43
CA GLU A 454 6.64 -32.06 17.20
C GLU A 454 5.43 -31.12 17.34
N TRP A 455 4.19 -31.65 17.29
CA TRP A 455 2.98 -30.84 17.54
C TRP A 455 2.25 -31.20 18.84
N ASP A 456 2.85 -32.03 19.71
CA ASP A 456 2.21 -32.53 20.93
C ASP A 456 2.64 -31.83 22.24
N GLU A 457 3.42 -30.74 22.23
CA GLU A 457 3.92 -30.18 23.52
C GLU A 457 3.41 -28.79 23.95
N ASP A 458 2.46 -28.14 23.26
CA ASP A 458 1.92 -26.84 23.72
C ASP A 458 0.37 -26.67 23.70
N GLU A 459 -0.41 -27.72 23.42
CA GLU A 459 -1.89 -27.68 23.56
C GLU A 459 -2.47 -28.78 24.48
N GLU A 460 -1.73 -29.26 25.47
CA GLU A 460 -2.33 -30.04 26.58
C GLU A 460 -2.92 -29.11 27.65
N ASP A 461 -4.07 -28.51 27.37
CA ASP A 461 -5.09 -28.16 28.37
C ASP A 461 -6.36 -27.62 27.68
N GLU A 462 -7.09 -28.47 26.95
CA GLU A 462 -8.55 -28.38 26.88
C GLU A 462 -9.13 -29.73 26.45
N THR A 463 -9.84 -30.36 27.38
CA THR A 463 -10.50 -31.66 27.28
C THR A 463 -11.23 -31.92 25.95
N ASP A 464 -10.95 -33.08 25.36
CA ASP A 464 -11.63 -33.75 24.25
C ASP A 464 -13.11 -33.35 24.02
N ALA A 465 -13.37 -32.77 22.85
CA ALA A 465 -14.65 -32.90 22.16
C ALA A 465 -14.39 -33.40 20.73
N PRO A 466 -15.14 -34.40 20.23
CA PRO A 466 -14.90 -34.96 18.91
C PRO A 466 -15.08 -33.87 17.85
N ALA A 467 -14.10 -33.76 16.95
CA ALA A 467 -14.08 -32.79 15.86
C ALA A 467 -15.44 -32.77 15.13
N PRO A 468 -16.15 -31.62 15.09
CA PRO A 468 -17.37 -31.53 14.31
C PRO A 468 -17.00 -31.70 12.84
N SER A 469 -17.70 -32.60 12.14
CA SER A 469 -17.60 -32.76 10.70
C SER A 469 -17.64 -31.39 10.02
N SER A 470 -16.56 -31.04 9.31
CA SER A 470 -16.43 -29.77 8.61
C SER A 470 -17.67 -29.50 7.75
N PRO A 471 -18.31 -28.32 7.83
CA PRO A 471 -19.35 -27.96 6.88
C PRO A 471 -18.74 -27.90 5.47
N PRO A 472 -19.52 -28.15 4.40
CA PRO A 472 -19.02 -28.08 3.04
C PRO A 472 -18.57 -26.64 2.78
N THR A 473 -17.26 -26.44 2.63
CA THR A 473 -16.71 -25.18 2.18
C THR A 473 -17.29 -24.86 0.82
N SER A 474 -17.85 -23.67 0.63
CA SER A 474 -18.22 -23.21 -0.71
C SER A 474 -16.96 -23.21 -1.58
N PRO A 475 -16.89 -23.96 -2.71
CA PRO A 475 -15.65 -24.25 -3.44
C PRO A 475 -14.93 -23.03 -4.06
N ILE A 476 -15.59 -21.86 -4.07
CA ILE A 476 -15.32 -20.73 -4.97
C ILE A 476 -14.04 -19.94 -4.59
N ASN A 477 -13.53 -20.09 -3.35
CA ASN A 477 -12.39 -19.32 -2.84
C ASN A 477 -11.24 -20.18 -2.30
N SER A 478 -11.23 -21.48 -2.57
CA SER A 478 -10.06 -22.33 -2.24
C SER A 478 -8.89 -21.98 -3.17
N ARG A 479 -7.63 -22.16 -2.74
CA ARG A 479 -6.46 -22.01 -3.64
C ARG A 479 -6.57 -22.89 -4.90
N LYS A 480 -7.29 -24.02 -4.80
CA LYS A 480 -7.59 -24.95 -5.90
C LYS A 480 -8.51 -24.35 -6.98
N HIS A 481 -9.48 -23.54 -6.57
CA HIS A 481 -10.44 -22.89 -7.47
C HIS A 481 -10.57 -21.41 -7.12
N ARG A 482 -9.78 -20.55 -7.78
CA ARG A 482 -9.88 -19.08 -7.60
C ARG A 482 -10.83 -18.49 -8.65
N ALA A 483 -11.85 -17.78 -8.20
CA ALA A 483 -12.85 -17.15 -9.08
C ALA A 483 -13.49 -18.13 -10.10
N GLY A 484 -13.58 -19.42 -9.73
CA GLY A 484 -14.12 -20.49 -10.57
C GLY A 484 -13.18 -21.00 -11.67
N VAL A 485 -11.95 -20.49 -11.78
CA VAL A 485 -10.89 -21.02 -12.66
C VAL A 485 -10.22 -22.21 -11.97
N ASP A 486 -10.04 -23.31 -12.72
CA ASP A 486 -9.32 -24.48 -12.24
C ASP A 486 -7.81 -24.31 -12.44
N ILE A 487 -7.16 -23.73 -11.42
CA ILE A 487 -5.71 -23.47 -11.44
C ILE A 487 -4.92 -24.78 -11.32
N HIS A 488 -5.49 -25.78 -10.63
CA HIS A 488 -4.82 -27.05 -10.40
C HIS A 488 -4.51 -27.78 -11.72
N SER A 489 -5.48 -27.85 -12.65
CA SER A 489 -5.23 -28.45 -13.96
C SER A 489 -4.20 -27.67 -14.77
N CYS A 490 -4.19 -26.33 -14.69
CA CYS A 490 -3.17 -25.49 -15.33
C CYS A 490 -1.77 -25.80 -14.77
N SER A 491 -1.63 -25.91 -13.44
CA SER A 491 -0.34 -26.19 -12.81
C SER A 491 0.18 -27.60 -13.12
N GLN A 492 -0.70 -28.61 -13.12
CA GLN A 492 -0.32 -29.98 -13.51
C GLN A 492 0.13 -30.04 -14.98
N PHE A 493 -0.63 -29.43 -15.88
CA PHE A 493 -0.28 -29.39 -17.30
C PHE A 493 1.09 -28.74 -17.54
N LEU A 494 1.39 -27.62 -16.86
CA LEU A 494 2.69 -26.96 -16.97
C LEU A 494 3.82 -27.79 -16.40
N LEU A 495 3.60 -28.47 -15.27
CA LEU A 495 4.60 -29.38 -14.69
C LEU A 495 4.99 -30.49 -15.66
N GLU A 496 4.01 -31.19 -16.22
CA GLU A 496 4.25 -32.28 -17.17
C GLU A 496 4.96 -31.78 -18.44
N LEU A 497 4.51 -30.65 -19.01
CA LEU A 497 5.10 -30.04 -20.20
C LEU A 497 6.55 -29.62 -19.95
N TYR A 498 6.81 -28.94 -18.84
CA TYR A 498 8.14 -28.43 -18.50
C TYR A 498 9.11 -29.56 -18.16
N SER A 499 8.68 -30.60 -17.44
CA SER A 499 9.52 -31.78 -17.18
C SER A 499 9.96 -32.48 -18.46
N GLN A 500 9.09 -32.55 -19.48
CA GLN A 500 9.44 -33.11 -20.79
C GLN A 500 10.44 -32.25 -21.59
N TRP A 501 10.42 -30.92 -21.43
CA TRP A 501 11.32 -30.01 -22.15
C TRP A 501 12.70 -29.88 -21.48
N ILE A 502 12.74 -30.07 -20.15
CA ILE A 502 13.95 -29.95 -19.33
C ILE A 502 14.75 -31.26 -19.35
N LEU A 503 14.09 -32.41 -19.18
CA LEU A 503 14.79 -33.68 -19.06
C LEU A 503 15.16 -34.23 -20.45
N PRO A 504 16.38 -34.77 -20.63
CA PRO A 504 16.74 -35.45 -21.86
C PRO A 504 15.93 -36.75 -21.97
N GLY A 505 14.84 -36.73 -22.75
CA GLY A 505 14.10 -37.94 -23.12
C GLY A 505 15.00 -38.92 -23.89
N SER A 506 14.78 -40.22 -23.70
CA SER A 506 15.56 -41.33 -24.25
C SER A 506 15.97 -41.13 -25.73
N SER A 507 17.29 -41.16 -25.98
CA SER A 507 18.05 -41.35 -27.24
C SER A 507 17.64 -40.62 -28.54
N ASN A 508 16.54 -39.87 -28.60
CA ASN A 508 16.07 -39.16 -29.80
C ASN A 508 15.35 -37.83 -29.50
N SER A 509 15.51 -37.28 -28.29
CA SER A 509 14.88 -36.01 -27.90
C SER A 509 15.74 -34.79 -28.28
N LYS A 510 15.06 -33.80 -28.84
CA LYS A 510 15.56 -32.53 -29.38
C LYS A 510 16.33 -31.75 -28.31
N LYS A 511 17.46 -31.12 -28.66
CA LYS A 511 18.16 -30.21 -27.74
C LYS A 511 17.35 -28.93 -27.55
N THR A 512 16.65 -28.81 -26.42
CA THR A 512 15.98 -27.57 -26.03
C THR A 512 17.03 -26.46 -25.88
N PRO A 513 16.85 -25.28 -26.49
CA PRO A 513 17.78 -24.18 -26.34
C PRO A 513 17.89 -23.71 -24.88
N VAL A 514 19.10 -23.38 -24.43
CA VAL A 514 19.39 -22.98 -23.04
C VAL A 514 18.56 -21.77 -22.59
N ILE A 515 18.31 -20.82 -23.50
CA ILE A 515 17.46 -19.64 -23.23
C ILE A 515 16.04 -20.05 -22.83
N LEU A 516 15.48 -21.06 -23.51
CA LEU A 516 14.16 -21.58 -23.20
C LEU A 516 14.17 -22.36 -21.88
N ILE A 517 15.22 -23.14 -21.61
CA ILE A 517 15.39 -23.85 -20.33
C ILE A 517 15.39 -22.84 -19.16
N SER A 518 16.15 -21.75 -19.27
CA SER A 518 16.20 -20.70 -18.24
C SER A 518 14.82 -20.06 -17.99
N GLU A 519 14.07 -19.75 -19.05
CA GLU A 519 12.72 -19.19 -18.92
C GLU A 519 11.71 -20.20 -18.35
N VAL A 520 11.81 -21.47 -18.73
CA VAL A 520 10.96 -22.53 -18.19
C VAL A 520 11.21 -22.71 -16.69
N VAL A 521 12.46 -22.75 -16.24
CA VAL A 521 12.80 -22.83 -14.81
C VAL A 521 12.32 -21.59 -14.06
N ARG A 522 12.44 -20.40 -14.66
CA ARG A 522 11.88 -19.15 -14.12
C ARG A 522 10.35 -19.23 -13.98
N SER A 523 9.65 -19.70 -15.01
CA SER A 523 8.20 -19.91 -14.98
C SER A 523 7.81 -20.91 -13.91
N LEU A 524 8.54 -22.03 -13.79
CA LEU A 524 8.25 -23.08 -12.81
C LEU A 524 8.41 -22.56 -11.38
N LEU A 525 9.46 -21.78 -11.11
CA LEU A 525 9.66 -21.10 -9.83
C LEU A 525 8.48 -20.18 -9.50
N ALA A 526 8.00 -19.38 -10.44
CA ALA A 526 6.87 -18.48 -10.21
C ALA A 526 5.53 -19.23 -10.04
N VAL A 527 5.28 -20.24 -10.87
CA VAL A 527 4.05 -21.06 -10.82
C VAL A 527 3.99 -21.93 -9.56
N SER A 528 5.13 -22.25 -8.94
CA SER A 528 5.15 -23.02 -7.69
C SER A 528 4.39 -22.36 -6.52
N ASP A 529 4.13 -21.04 -6.58
CA ASP A 529 3.24 -20.35 -5.62
C ASP A 529 1.76 -20.81 -5.72
N LEU A 530 1.37 -21.41 -6.84
CA LEU A 530 0.02 -21.90 -7.12
C LEU A 530 -0.13 -23.41 -6.89
N PHE A 531 0.94 -24.12 -6.55
CA PHE A 531 0.87 -25.56 -6.27
C PHE A 531 0.02 -25.83 -5.02
N THR A 532 -0.77 -26.88 -5.13
CA THR A 532 -1.76 -27.26 -4.11
C THR A 532 -1.47 -28.63 -3.49
N GLU A 533 -0.63 -29.44 -4.13
CA GLU A 533 -0.39 -30.83 -3.72
C GLU A 533 1.11 -31.10 -3.53
N ARG A 534 1.42 -31.98 -2.58
CA ARG A 534 2.80 -32.41 -2.30
C ARG A 534 3.49 -33.01 -3.53
N ASN A 535 2.79 -33.85 -4.29
CA ASN A 535 3.32 -34.50 -5.50
C ASN A 535 3.85 -33.50 -6.55
N GLN A 536 3.22 -32.31 -6.65
CA GLN A 536 3.69 -31.26 -7.56
C GLN A 536 5.09 -30.76 -7.18
N PHE A 537 5.37 -30.63 -5.88
CA PHE A 537 6.68 -30.26 -5.37
C PHE A 537 7.71 -31.39 -5.50
N GLU A 538 7.30 -32.65 -5.34
CA GLU A 538 8.17 -33.83 -5.55
C GLU A 538 8.61 -33.94 -7.01
N MET A 539 7.69 -33.73 -7.95
CA MET A 539 7.99 -33.69 -9.39
C MET A 539 8.89 -32.51 -9.75
N MET A 540 8.64 -31.32 -9.19
CA MET A 540 9.51 -30.15 -9.35
C MET A 540 10.93 -30.42 -8.84
N PHE A 541 11.07 -30.96 -7.63
CA PHE A 541 12.37 -31.22 -7.01
C PHE A 541 13.18 -32.26 -7.80
N SER A 542 12.56 -33.37 -8.20
CA SER A 542 13.22 -34.42 -8.98
C SER A 542 13.67 -33.91 -10.36
N THR A 543 12.79 -33.21 -11.09
CA THR A 543 13.09 -32.64 -12.41
C THR A 543 14.27 -31.67 -12.34
N LEU A 544 14.27 -30.74 -11.38
CA LEU A 544 15.32 -29.72 -11.25
C LEU A 544 16.65 -30.32 -10.73
N SER A 545 16.60 -31.33 -9.87
CA SER A 545 17.81 -32.02 -9.40
C SER A 545 18.49 -32.81 -10.52
N GLU A 546 17.73 -33.43 -11.41
CA GLU A 546 18.29 -34.08 -12.60
C GLU A 546 18.85 -33.05 -13.60
N LEU A 547 18.16 -31.93 -13.81
CA LEU A 547 18.69 -30.83 -14.63
C LEU A 547 20.03 -30.32 -14.09
N GLN A 548 20.17 -30.17 -12.77
CA GLN A 548 21.41 -29.72 -12.14
C GLN A 548 22.58 -30.68 -12.42
N LYS A 549 22.33 -31.99 -12.53
CA LYS A 549 23.36 -32.99 -12.82
C LYS A 549 23.77 -33.00 -14.29
N VAL A 550 22.83 -32.73 -15.19
CA VAL A 550 23.02 -32.80 -16.65
C VAL A 550 23.57 -31.50 -17.22
N HIS A 551 23.13 -30.35 -16.71
CA HIS A 551 23.49 -29.04 -17.23
C HIS A 551 24.86 -28.57 -16.70
N PRO A 552 25.71 -27.92 -17.51
CA PRO A 552 26.97 -27.35 -17.04
C PRO A 552 26.77 -26.35 -15.89
N PRO A 553 27.62 -26.37 -14.85
CA PRO A 553 27.53 -25.46 -13.71
C PRO A 553 27.93 -24.02 -14.03
N GLU A 554 28.56 -23.78 -15.17
CA GLU A 554 29.05 -22.46 -15.62
C GLU A 554 27.91 -21.49 -16.01
N ASP A 555 26.69 -21.98 -16.22
CA ASP A 555 25.56 -21.14 -16.59
C ASP A 555 24.94 -20.41 -15.38
N GLU A 556 25.46 -19.23 -15.12
CA GLU A 556 24.99 -18.32 -14.08
C GLU A 556 23.57 -17.77 -14.31
N ILE A 557 23.09 -17.73 -15.56
CA ILE A 557 21.75 -17.22 -15.90
C ILE A 557 20.69 -18.26 -15.56
N LEU A 558 20.99 -19.55 -15.69
CA LEU A 558 20.14 -20.63 -15.20
C LEU A 558 20.18 -20.71 -13.66
N ASN A 559 21.38 -20.63 -13.07
CA ASN A 559 21.57 -20.80 -11.62
C ASN A 559 20.78 -19.80 -10.77
N GLN A 560 20.61 -18.56 -11.22
CA GLN A 560 19.78 -17.56 -10.51
C GLN A 560 18.31 -17.98 -10.31
N TYR A 561 17.76 -18.88 -11.14
CA TYR A 561 16.40 -19.41 -11.00
C TYR A 561 16.38 -20.85 -10.50
N LEU A 562 17.34 -21.66 -10.93
CA LEU A 562 17.45 -23.07 -10.56
C LEU A 562 17.66 -23.25 -9.05
N VAL A 563 18.58 -22.49 -8.46
CA VAL A 563 18.94 -22.61 -7.04
C VAL A 563 17.74 -22.29 -6.12
N PRO A 564 17.09 -21.11 -6.21
CA PRO A 564 15.92 -20.83 -5.37
C PRO A 564 14.76 -21.79 -5.64
N ALA A 565 14.60 -22.31 -6.86
CA ALA A 565 13.57 -23.30 -7.18
C ALA A 565 13.80 -24.64 -6.48
N ILE A 566 15.03 -25.17 -6.51
CA ILE A 566 15.40 -26.39 -5.76
C ILE A 566 15.20 -26.17 -4.26
N CYS A 567 15.71 -25.04 -3.72
CA CYS A 567 15.57 -24.72 -2.29
C CYS A 567 14.12 -24.63 -1.84
N LYS A 568 13.25 -23.97 -2.61
CA LYS A 568 11.82 -23.86 -2.29
C LYS A 568 11.13 -25.22 -2.31
N ALA A 569 11.38 -26.05 -3.33
CA ALA A 569 10.78 -27.37 -3.42
C ALA A 569 11.27 -28.28 -2.27
N ALA A 570 12.57 -28.27 -1.96
CA ALA A 570 13.14 -29.01 -0.84
C ALA A 570 12.55 -28.59 0.51
N ALA A 571 12.41 -27.28 0.73
CA ALA A 571 11.85 -26.75 1.96
C ALA A 571 10.36 -27.11 2.15
N VAL A 572 9.55 -27.09 1.09
CA VAL A 572 8.12 -27.49 1.19
C VAL A 572 7.97 -28.97 1.51
N LEU A 573 8.83 -29.84 0.96
CA LEU A 573 8.77 -31.30 1.19
C LEU A 573 9.21 -31.71 2.60
N GLY A 574 9.90 -30.82 3.31
CA GLY A 574 10.62 -31.11 4.55
C GLY A 574 12.01 -31.66 4.22
N MET A 575 13.05 -30.98 4.69
CA MET A 575 14.43 -31.35 4.44
C MET A 575 14.88 -32.49 5.36
N ASP A 576 15.12 -33.67 4.77
CA ASP A 576 15.83 -34.77 5.39
C ASP A 576 17.35 -34.63 5.21
N LYS A 577 18.15 -35.45 5.89
CA LYS A 577 19.62 -35.40 5.78
C LYS A 577 20.11 -35.62 4.34
N ALA A 578 19.44 -36.48 3.57
CA ALA A 578 19.83 -36.82 2.21
C ALA A 578 19.63 -35.66 1.22
N THR A 579 18.57 -34.86 1.40
CA THR A 579 18.32 -33.65 0.60
C THR A 579 19.03 -32.41 1.14
N ALA A 580 19.26 -32.31 2.45
CA ALA A 580 19.85 -31.12 3.06
C ALA A 580 21.32 -30.91 2.71
N GLU A 581 22.12 -31.99 2.67
CA GLU A 581 23.54 -31.90 2.34
C GLU A 581 23.83 -31.37 0.91
N PRO A 582 23.20 -31.89 -0.17
CA PRO A 582 23.40 -31.36 -1.52
C PRO A 582 22.87 -29.93 -1.68
N VAL A 583 21.74 -29.60 -1.05
CA VAL A 583 21.17 -28.23 -1.09
C VAL A 583 22.10 -27.24 -0.37
N SER A 584 22.68 -27.61 0.77
CA SER A 584 23.62 -26.76 1.51
C SER A 584 24.91 -26.52 0.72
N ARG A 585 25.46 -27.57 0.09
CA ARG A 585 26.64 -27.45 -0.80
C ARG A 585 26.37 -26.58 -2.02
N LEU A 586 25.17 -26.67 -2.60
CA LEU A 586 24.74 -25.82 -3.71
C LEU A 586 24.66 -24.34 -3.28
N LEU A 587 24.08 -24.05 -2.12
CA LEU A 587 24.00 -22.70 -1.57
C LEU A 587 25.38 -22.11 -1.29
N GLU A 588 26.29 -22.87 -0.67
CA GLU A 588 27.66 -22.42 -0.42
C GLU A 588 28.41 -22.05 -1.72
N THR A 589 28.29 -22.90 -2.74
CA THR A 589 28.95 -22.67 -4.04
C THR A 589 28.40 -21.41 -4.72
N THR A 590 27.09 -21.23 -4.69
CA THR A 590 26.40 -20.13 -5.39
C THR A 590 26.55 -18.78 -4.68
N LEU A 591 26.68 -18.76 -3.34
CA LEU A 591 27.03 -17.55 -2.58
C LEU A 591 28.44 -17.03 -2.90
N ARG A 592 29.35 -17.92 -3.32
CA ARG A 592 30.72 -17.58 -3.75
C ARG A 592 30.82 -17.19 -5.24
N SER A 593 29.76 -17.31 -6.03
CA SER A 593 29.73 -16.94 -7.46
C SER A 593 30.15 -15.49 -7.69
N THR A 594 30.66 -15.12 -8.86
CA THR A 594 30.97 -13.71 -9.18
C THR A 594 29.73 -12.93 -9.64
N HIS A 595 28.65 -13.63 -9.98
CA HIS A 595 27.42 -13.07 -10.53
C HIS A 595 26.41 -12.70 -9.42
N ILE A 596 26.12 -11.40 -9.25
CA ILE A 596 25.23 -10.89 -8.18
C ILE A 596 23.81 -11.49 -8.24
N PRO A 597 23.13 -11.60 -9.41
CA PRO A 597 21.82 -12.24 -9.48
C PRO A 597 21.80 -13.70 -9.01
N SER A 598 22.87 -14.47 -9.25
CA SER A 598 22.99 -15.83 -8.71
C SER A 598 23.06 -15.82 -7.18
N ARG A 599 23.85 -14.90 -6.59
CA ARG A 599 23.90 -14.70 -5.13
C ARG A 599 22.55 -14.28 -4.55
N LEU A 600 21.80 -13.43 -5.25
CA LEU A 600 20.45 -13.02 -4.88
C LEU A 600 19.48 -14.21 -4.85
N GLY A 601 19.49 -15.05 -5.89
CA GLY A 601 18.73 -16.29 -5.94
C GLY A 601 19.10 -17.23 -4.80
N ALA A 602 20.40 -17.38 -4.50
CA ALA A 602 20.88 -18.18 -3.39
C ALA A 602 20.40 -17.67 -2.03
N LEU A 603 20.41 -16.33 -1.79
CA LEU A 603 19.90 -15.75 -0.54
C LEU A 603 18.39 -15.95 -0.37
N HIS A 604 17.60 -15.88 -1.45
CA HIS A 604 16.19 -16.26 -1.40
C HIS A 604 16.02 -17.76 -1.11
N GLY A 605 16.88 -18.62 -1.66
CA GLY A 605 16.95 -20.04 -1.33
C GLY A 605 17.26 -20.28 0.16
N VAL A 606 18.20 -19.53 0.73
CA VAL A 606 18.51 -19.56 2.18
C VAL A 606 17.28 -19.18 3.00
N LEU A 607 16.54 -18.13 2.63
CA LEU A 607 15.30 -17.75 3.33
C LEU A 607 14.26 -18.89 3.33
N TYR A 608 14.06 -19.56 2.19
CA TYR A 608 13.14 -20.69 2.10
C TYR A 608 13.59 -21.87 2.98
N VAL A 609 14.88 -22.20 2.92
CA VAL A 609 15.46 -23.31 3.70
C VAL A 609 15.40 -23.04 5.21
N LEU A 610 15.65 -21.79 5.65
CA LEU A 610 15.52 -21.38 7.04
C LEU A 610 14.06 -21.35 7.54
N GLU A 611 13.07 -21.31 6.65
CA GLU A 611 11.65 -21.42 7.02
C GLU A 611 11.24 -22.87 7.33
N CYS A 612 12.04 -23.85 6.91
CA CYS A 612 11.74 -25.28 7.04
C CYS A 612 12.04 -25.87 8.44
N ASP A 613 12.43 -25.06 9.43
CA ASP A 613 12.90 -25.52 10.75
C ASP A 613 13.98 -26.63 10.64
N LEU A 614 15.19 -26.20 10.26
CA LEU A 614 16.36 -27.04 9.99
C LEU A 614 16.67 -28.07 11.10
N LEU A 615 17.14 -29.25 10.69
CA LEU A 615 17.78 -30.21 11.61
C LEU A 615 19.06 -29.60 12.20
N GLU A 616 19.36 -29.91 13.47
CA GLU A 616 20.51 -29.37 14.18
C GLU A 616 21.85 -29.58 13.43
N GLU A 617 22.05 -30.73 12.79
CA GLU A 617 23.24 -31.00 11.97
C GLU A 617 23.34 -30.12 10.72
N THR A 618 22.21 -29.83 10.09
CA THR A 618 22.14 -29.02 8.85
C THR A 618 22.25 -27.52 9.16
N ALA A 619 21.67 -27.09 10.28
CA ALA A 619 21.81 -25.75 10.83
C ALA A 619 23.29 -25.44 11.10
N LYS A 620 24.01 -26.36 11.76
CA LYS A 620 25.45 -26.23 12.06
C LYS A 620 26.35 -26.11 10.83
N GLN A 621 25.94 -26.61 9.65
CA GLN A 621 26.72 -26.48 8.41
C GLN A 621 26.39 -25.19 7.65
N LEU A 622 25.11 -24.86 7.51
CA LEU A 622 24.66 -23.76 6.65
C LEU A 622 24.78 -22.40 7.35
N ILE A 623 24.39 -22.30 8.63
CA ILE A 623 24.32 -21.02 9.36
C ILE A 623 25.68 -20.33 9.44
N PRO A 624 26.81 -20.99 9.80
CA PRO A 624 28.11 -20.32 9.85
C PRO A 624 28.56 -19.76 8.49
N THR A 625 28.32 -20.53 7.41
CA THR A 625 28.67 -20.13 6.04
C THR A 625 27.90 -18.89 5.59
N VAL A 626 26.60 -18.84 5.90
CA VAL A 626 25.76 -17.66 5.62
C VAL A 626 26.16 -16.48 6.51
N SER A 627 26.43 -16.72 7.80
CA SER A 627 26.84 -15.69 8.76
C SER A 627 28.12 -14.97 8.34
N GLU A 628 29.14 -15.71 7.89
CA GLU A 628 30.40 -15.13 7.39
C GLU A 628 30.16 -14.28 6.13
N TYR A 629 29.35 -14.78 5.19
CA TYR A 629 28.98 -14.05 3.99
C TYR A 629 28.24 -12.74 4.31
N LEU A 630 27.28 -12.77 5.23
CA LEU A 630 26.50 -11.59 5.62
C LEU A 630 27.37 -10.54 6.31
N LEU A 631 28.17 -10.93 7.30
CA LEU A 631 29.03 -10.00 8.04
C LEU A 631 30.09 -9.35 7.13
N SER A 632 30.76 -10.14 6.28
CA SER A 632 31.81 -9.62 5.40
C SER A 632 31.27 -8.59 4.41
N ASN A 633 30.16 -8.92 3.73
CA ASN A 633 29.57 -8.05 2.72
C ASN A 633 28.83 -6.85 3.33
N LEU A 634 28.07 -7.00 4.42
CA LEU A 634 27.38 -5.86 5.05
C LEU A 634 28.36 -4.86 5.66
N ARG A 635 29.46 -5.33 6.28
CA ARG A 635 30.52 -4.44 6.77
C ARG A 635 31.15 -3.65 5.62
N ALA A 636 31.44 -4.30 4.49
CA ALA A 636 32.02 -3.65 3.32
C ALA A 636 31.11 -2.56 2.71
N ILE A 637 29.80 -2.79 2.70
CA ILE A 637 28.81 -1.91 2.04
C ILE A 637 28.35 -0.74 2.95
N SER A 638 28.51 -0.87 4.27
CA SER A 638 27.89 -0.01 5.28
C SER A 638 28.08 1.51 5.08
N HIS A 639 29.19 1.95 4.48
CA HIS A 639 29.48 3.37 4.26
C HIS A 639 29.01 3.92 2.90
N CYS A 640 28.72 3.06 1.91
CA CYS A 640 28.49 3.47 0.52
C CYS A 640 27.37 2.68 -0.18
N VAL A 641 26.26 2.46 0.51
CA VAL A 641 25.11 1.64 0.06
C VAL A 641 24.63 2.02 -1.34
N ASN A 642 24.59 3.31 -1.69
CA ASN A 642 24.14 3.80 -3.00
C ASN A 642 24.93 3.27 -4.21
N LEU A 643 26.17 2.80 -4.04
CA LEU A 643 26.98 2.25 -5.13
C LEU A 643 26.68 0.77 -5.39
N HIS A 644 26.00 0.10 -4.46
CA HIS A 644 25.73 -1.33 -4.51
C HIS A 644 24.29 -1.63 -4.95
N ASN A 645 24.03 -2.89 -5.29
CA ASN A 645 22.70 -3.32 -5.70
C ASN A 645 21.73 -3.26 -4.51
N GLN A 646 20.70 -2.43 -4.63
CA GLN A 646 19.71 -2.22 -3.58
C GLN A 646 18.98 -3.51 -3.16
N GLN A 647 18.57 -4.37 -4.10
CA GLN A 647 17.88 -5.61 -3.77
C GLN A 647 18.80 -6.58 -3.01
N HIS A 648 20.09 -6.61 -3.35
CA HIS A 648 21.07 -7.44 -2.66
C HIS A 648 21.20 -7.07 -1.18
N VAL A 649 21.31 -5.76 -0.88
CA VAL A 649 21.35 -5.27 0.50
C VAL A 649 20.05 -5.59 1.25
N LEU A 650 18.88 -5.38 0.62
CA LEU A 650 17.58 -5.67 1.24
C LEU A 650 17.42 -7.14 1.64
N VAL A 651 17.75 -8.07 0.73
CA VAL A 651 17.64 -9.51 1.01
C VAL A 651 18.68 -9.95 2.04
N MET A 652 19.90 -9.40 2.01
CA MET A 652 20.91 -9.67 3.05
C MET A 652 20.43 -9.25 4.44
N CYS A 653 19.85 -8.05 4.56
CA CYS A 653 19.26 -7.60 5.82
C CYS A 653 18.09 -8.51 6.25
N ALA A 654 17.23 -8.91 5.31
CA ALA A 654 16.12 -9.82 5.62
C ALA A 654 16.60 -11.18 6.15
N VAL A 655 17.63 -11.78 5.53
CA VAL A 655 18.24 -13.03 6.00
C VAL A 655 18.85 -12.85 7.39
N ALA A 656 19.63 -11.78 7.59
CA ALA A 656 20.26 -11.50 8.89
C ALA A 656 19.22 -11.36 10.02
N PHE A 657 18.15 -10.59 9.79
CA PHE A 657 17.10 -10.41 10.78
C PHE A 657 16.31 -11.70 11.03
N TYR A 658 16.05 -12.51 9.99
CA TYR A 658 15.37 -13.79 10.16
C TYR A 658 16.21 -14.79 10.97
N MET A 659 17.52 -14.84 10.74
CA MET A 659 18.46 -15.67 11.49
C MET A 659 18.55 -15.24 12.96
N MET A 660 18.64 -13.93 13.23
CA MET A 660 18.66 -13.40 14.60
C MET A 660 17.37 -13.66 15.37
N GLU A 661 16.22 -13.69 14.68
CA GLU A 661 14.91 -13.92 15.30
C GLU A 661 14.64 -15.40 15.59
N ASN A 662 14.94 -16.31 14.64
CA ASN A 662 14.53 -17.73 14.74
C ASN A 662 15.68 -18.67 15.12
N TYR A 663 16.94 -18.30 14.90
CA TYR A 663 18.13 -19.12 15.20
C TYR A 663 19.16 -18.39 16.09
N PRO A 664 18.75 -17.80 17.24
CA PRO A 664 19.65 -17.00 18.08
C PRO A 664 20.82 -17.82 18.66
N LEU A 665 20.62 -19.11 18.93
CA LEU A 665 21.62 -19.99 19.53
C LEU A 665 22.75 -20.36 18.55
N ASP A 666 22.42 -20.66 17.30
CA ASP A 666 23.38 -21.11 16.28
C ASP A 666 24.22 -19.96 15.71
N VAL A 667 23.68 -18.75 15.71
CA VAL A 667 24.30 -17.56 15.13
C VAL A 667 25.34 -16.94 16.06
N GLY A 668 25.09 -16.98 17.37
CA GLY A 668 25.98 -16.42 18.40
C GLY A 668 25.90 -14.89 18.55
N SER A 669 26.46 -14.38 19.65
CA SER A 669 26.39 -12.96 20.02
C SER A 669 27.27 -12.05 19.17
N GLU A 670 28.40 -12.54 18.67
CA GLU A 670 29.33 -11.76 17.83
C GLU A 670 28.69 -11.34 16.51
N PHE A 671 27.91 -12.24 15.90
CA PHE A 671 27.15 -11.93 14.69
C PHE A 671 26.08 -10.87 14.96
N THR A 672 25.26 -11.08 16.00
CA THR A 672 24.19 -10.16 16.41
C THR A 672 24.73 -8.75 16.63
N ALA A 673 25.79 -8.61 17.44
CA ALA A 673 26.44 -7.31 17.69
C ALA A 673 27.03 -6.71 16.41
N GLY A 674 27.66 -7.54 15.56
CA GLY A 674 28.22 -7.13 14.27
C GLY A 674 27.17 -6.57 13.32
N ILE A 675 26.02 -7.22 13.20
CA ILE A 675 24.89 -6.76 12.37
C ILE A 675 24.32 -5.46 12.91
N ILE A 676 24.06 -5.36 14.22
CA ILE A 676 23.52 -4.14 14.83
C ILE A 676 24.47 -2.95 14.62
N GLN A 677 25.78 -3.17 14.74
CA GLN A 677 26.77 -2.14 14.44
C GLN A 677 26.71 -1.70 12.96
N THR A 678 26.65 -2.64 12.01
CA THR A 678 26.55 -2.30 10.58
C THR A 678 25.26 -1.54 10.27
N CYS A 679 24.13 -1.95 10.82
CA CYS A 679 22.85 -1.25 10.71
C CYS A 679 22.95 0.16 11.30
N GLY A 680 23.62 0.33 12.45
CA GLY A 680 23.87 1.63 13.06
C GLY A 680 24.67 2.57 12.16
N VAL A 681 25.70 2.06 11.47
CA VAL A 681 26.49 2.83 10.48
C VAL A 681 25.61 3.21 9.28
N MET A 682 24.85 2.27 8.72
CA MET A 682 23.96 2.51 7.57
C MET A 682 22.87 3.56 7.87
N LEU A 683 22.31 3.54 9.07
CA LEU A 683 21.29 4.50 9.52
C LEU A 683 21.89 5.87 9.88
N SER A 684 23.16 5.90 10.30
CA SER A 684 23.87 7.13 10.66
C SER A 684 24.45 7.88 9.47
N ALA A 685 24.61 7.20 8.34
CA ALA A 685 25.10 7.77 7.09
C ALA A 685 24.18 8.87 6.52
N SER A 686 24.71 9.64 5.56
CA SER A 686 23.98 10.74 4.93
C SER A 686 22.77 10.26 4.11
N GLU A 687 21.90 11.20 3.75
CA GLU A 687 20.71 10.90 2.95
C GLU A 687 21.04 10.36 1.55
N GLU A 688 22.17 10.80 0.99
CA GLU A 688 22.70 10.35 -0.28
C GLU A 688 23.53 9.07 -0.19
N ALA A 689 24.01 8.66 0.99
CA ALA A 689 24.80 7.42 1.10
C ALA A 689 23.90 6.19 1.23
N THR A 690 22.79 6.32 1.96
CA THR A 690 21.83 5.25 2.22
C THR A 690 20.49 5.58 1.57
N PRO A 691 19.98 4.78 0.61
CA PRO A 691 18.69 4.99 -0.01
C PRO A 691 17.56 4.89 1.01
N SER A 692 16.47 5.64 0.80
CA SER A 692 15.29 5.63 1.68
C SER A 692 14.73 4.21 1.90
N VAL A 693 14.64 3.40 0.85
CA VAL A 693 14.11 2.03 0.93
C VAL A 693 14.96 1.15 1.86
N VAL A 694 16.29 1.26 1.77
CA VAL A 694 17.20 0.50 2.65
C VAL A 694 17.12 1.01 4.08
N TYR A 695 17.08 2.34 4.28
CA TYR A 695 16.93 2.96 5.59
C TYR A 695 15.71 2.42 6.33
N HIS A 696 14.55 2.38 5.66
CA HIS A 696 13.32 1.87 6.26
C HIS A 696 13.31 0.36 6.47
N CYS A 697 13.93 -0.42 5.57
CA CYS A 697 14.09 -1.87 5.73
C CYS A 697 14.89 -2.19 7.00
N VAL A 698 16.06 -1.55 7.16
CA VAL A 698 16.92 -1.76 8.33
C VAL A 698 16.19 -1.39 9.61
N LEU A 699 15.52 -0.23 9.63
CA LEU A 699 14.85 0.27 10.82
C LEU A 699 13.68 -0.63 11.25
N ARG A 700 12.85 -1.10 10.31
CA ARG A 700 11.77 -2.05 10.61
C ARG A 700 12.27 -3.40 11.07
N GLY A 701 13.38 -3.88 10.52
CA GLY A 701 14.00 -5.12 10.96
C GLY A 701 14.51 -5.03 12.40
N LEU A 702 15.18 -3.94 12.76
CA LEU A 702 15.62 -3.68 14.14
C LEU A 702 14.43 -3.54 15.10
N GLU A 703 13.37 -2.85 14.67
CA GLU A 703 12.12 -2.72 15.42
C GLU A 703 11.49 -4.09 15.70
N ARG A 704 11.47 -4.97 14.69
CA ARG A 704 10.96 -6.34 14.83
C ARG A 704 11.80 -7.17 15.80
N LEU A 705 13.12 -7.14 15.67
CA LEU A 705 14.04 -7.88 16.56
C LEU A 705 13.92 -7.45 18.03
N LEU A 706 13.62 -6.17 18.25
CA LEU A 706 13.39 -5.65 19.59
C LEU A 706 12.09 -6.22 20.20
N LEU A 707 11.04 -6.38 19.39
CA LEU A 707 9.74 -6.91 19.82
C LEU A 707 9.70 -8.44 19.88
N SER A 708 10.63 -9.14 19.24
CA SER A 708 10.76 -10.61 19.36
C SER A 708 11.52 -11.05 20.63
N GLU A 709 11.99 -10.10 21.44
CA GLU A 709 12.71 -10.30 22.70
C GLU A 709 14.04 -11.06 22.61
N GLN A 710 14.57 -11.30 21.41
CA GLN A 710 15.82 -12.05 21.19
C GLN A 710 17.09 -11.21 21.41
N LEU A 711 16.98 -9.88 21.47
CA LEU A 711 18.13 -9.00 21.63
C LEU A 711 18.63 -8.94 23.08
N SER A 712 19.96 -8.87 23.20
CA SER A 712 20.61 -8.63 24.49
C SER A 712 20.28 -7.23 25.02
N ARG A 713 20.44 -7.02 26.33
CA ARG A 713 20.20 -5.72 26.97
C ARG A 713 21.14 -4.64 26.41
N LEU A 714 22.41 -4.97 26.20
CA LEU A 714 23.42 -4.05 25.67
C LEU A 714 23.07 -3.59 24.25
N ASP A 715 22.60 -4.52 23.41
CA ASP A 715 22.15 -4.21 22.06
C ASP A 715 20.89 -3.33 22.06
N GLY A 716 19.96 -3.59 22.98
CA GLY A 716 18.77 -2.75 23.18
C GLY A 716 19.13 -1.31 23.58
N GLU A 717 20.11 -1.12 24.47
CA GLU A 717 20.59 0.21 24.88
C GLU A 717 21.29 0.95 23.72
N ALA A 718 22.03 0.23 22.87
CA ALA A 718 22.61 0.81 21.65
C ALA A 718 21.54 1.30 20.66
N LEU A 719 20.46 0.52 20.49
CA LEU A 719 19.32 0.89 19.63
C LEU A 719 18.55 2.10 20.17
N VAL A 720 18.37 2.18 21.48
CA VAL A 720 17.77 3.36 22.14
C VAL A 720 18.56 4.61 21.78
N LYS A 721 19.89 4.59 21.95
CA LYS A 721 20.75 5.75 21.65
C LYS A 721 20.67 6.14 20.17
N LEU A 722 20.73 5.15 19.28
CA LEU A 722 20.57 5.36 17.85
C LEU A 722 19.24 6.03 17.52
N SER A 723 18.13 5.59 18.14
CA SER A 723 16.80 6.14 17.87
C SER A 723 16.72 7.63 18.19
N VAL A 724 17.24 8.06 19.35
CA VAL A 724 17.23 9.46 19.81
C VAL A 724 18.03 10.35 18.86
N ASP A 725 19.21 9.90 18.43
CA ASP A 725 20.05 10.63 17.48
C ASP A 725 19.36 10.80 16.12
N ARG A 726 18.60 9.79 15.68
CA ARG A 726 17.93 9.78 14.36
C ARG A 726 16.60 10.53 14.35
N VAL A 727 15.88 10.63 15.47
CA VAL A 727 14.62 11.42 15.54
C VAL A 727 14.86 12.89 15.19
N ASN A 728 16.03 13.44 15.53
CA ASN A 728 16.38 14.84 15.27
C ASN A 728 16.84 15.14 13.83
N MET A 729 16.78 14.18 12.91
CA MET A 729 17.15 14.39 11.51
C MET A 729 16.23 15.40 10.79
N PRO A 730 16.74 16.08 9.75
CA PRO A 730 15.96 17.03 8.96
C PRO A 730 14.95 16.33 8.05
N SER A 731 15.27 15.16 7.48
CA SER A 731 14.33 14.42 6.63
C SER A 731 13.16 13.86 7.46
N PRO A 732 11.91 14.26 7.13
CA PRO A 732 10.75 13.96 7.95
C PRO A 732 10.38 12.48 7.92
N HIS A 733 10.47 11.82 6.77
CA HIS A 733 10.10 10.41 6.67
C HIS A 733 11.10 9.50 7.41
N ARG A 734 12.38 9.90 7.48
CA ARG A 734 13.41 9.19 8.26
C ARG A 734 13.22 9.42 9.75
N ALA A 735 12.99 10.68 10.16
CA ALA A 735 12.69 11.03 11.54
C ALA A 735 11.43 10.30 12.06
N MET A 736 10.39 10.18 11.24
CA MET A 736 9.17 9.44 11.60
C MET A 736 9.39 7.94 11.76
N ALA A 737 10.25 7.33 10.95
CA ALA A 737 10.65 5.94 11.15
C ALA A 737 11.46 5.77 12.45
N ALA A 738 12.44 6.65 12.70
CA ALA A 738 13.20 6.68 13.94
C ALA A 738 12.31 6.89 15.19
N LEU A 739 11.27 7.71 15.07
CA LEU A 739 10.26 7.86 16.11
C LEU A 739 9.53 6.53 16.40
N GLY A 740 9.19 5.76 15.37
CA GLY A 740 8.65 4.40 15.52
C GLY A 740 9.57 3.51 16.35
N LEU A 741 10.86 3.45 16.00
CA LEU A 741 11.86 2.70 16.77
C LEU A 741 11.97 3.21 18.21
N MET A 742 12.06 4.53 18.43
CA MET A 742 12.15 5.12 19.77
C MET A 742 10.94 4.73 20.64
N LEU A 743 9.73 4.74 20.08
CA LEU A 743 8.53 4.28 20.76
C LEU A 743 8.65 2.80 21.12
N THR A 744 9.01 1.93 20.18
CA THR A 744 9.18 0.50 20.51
C THR A 744 10.22 0.26 21.60
N CYS A 745 11.37 0.94 21.57
CA CYS A 745 12.40 0.88 22.62
C CYS A 745 11.87 1.26 24.01
N MET A 746 10.98 2.24 24.08
CA MET A 746 10.37 2.66 25.34
C MET A 746 9.31 1.66 25.82
N TYR A 747 8.52 1.11 24.90
CA TYR A 747 7.46 0.19 25.27
C TYR A 747 8.00 -1.19 25.68
N THR A 748 9.06 -1.70 25.06
CA THR A 748 9.69 -2.98 25.44
C THR A 748 10.56 -2.87 26.69
N GLY A 749 11.25 -1.75 26.89
CA GLY A 749 12.09 -1.52 28.07
C GLY A 749 11.31 -1.51 29.40
N LYS A 750 10.02 -1.17 29.36
CA LYS A 750 9.15 -1.10 30.55
C LYS A 750 8.67 -2.48 31.01
N GLU A 751 8.37 -3.40 30.09
CA GLU A 751 7.93 -4.76 30.44
C GLU A 751 9.01 -5.51 31.24
N LYS A 752 10.29 -5.35 30.88
CA LYS A 752 11.44 -5.97 31.58
C LYS A 752 11.66 -5.45 33.01
N CYS A 753 11.03 -4.34 33.42
CA CYS A 753 11.07 -3.80 34.79
C CYS A 753 9.83 -4.15 35.63
N SER A 754 8.89 -4.94 35.11
CA SER A 754 7.73 -5.44 35.86
C SER A 754 8.06 -6.81 36.49
N PRO A 755 7.70 -7.10 37.75
CA PRO A 755 8.28 -8.21 38.49
C PRO A 755 7.62 -9.55 38.11
N GLY A 756 8.35 -10.37 37.36
CA GLY A 756 8.10 -11.80 37.24
C GLY A 756 9.34 -12.56 37.70
N ARG A 757 9.27 -13.14 38.91
CA ARG A 757 10.31 -13.94 39.63
C ARG A 757 11.43 -13.13 40.31
N GLY A 758 11.09 -12.64 41.50
CA GLY A 758 12.03 -12.24 42.55
C GLY A 758 11.23 -11.83 43.77
N THR A 759 11.03 -12.74 44.71
CA THR A 759 10.49 -12.41 46.04
C THR A 759 11.45 -11.44 46.75
N ASP A 760 10.88 -10.39 47.33
CA ASP A 760 11.47 -9.39 48.24
C ASP A 760 12.43 -8.34 47.66
N ALA A 761 11.86 -7.23 47.16
CA ALA A 761 12.42 -5.87 47.26
C ALA A 761 11.28 -4.82 47.17
N ASP A 762 11.35 -3.77 47.99
CA ASP A 762 10.28 -2.81 48.34
C ASP A 762 9.50 -2.17 47.17
N LEU A 763 8.18 -2.06 47.36
CA LEU A 763 7.16 -1.57 46.41
C LEU A 763 6.93 -0.04 46.40
N THR A 764 7.92 0.79 46.71
CA THR A 764 7.69 2.26 46.80
C THR A 764 8.81 3.11 46.20
N ALA A 765 8.85 3.18 44.87
CA ALA A 765 9.10 4.38 44.04
C ALA A 765 9.49 3.92 42.62
N PRO A 766 9.04 4.58 41.55
CA PRO A 766 9.65 4.37 40.24
C PRO A 766 11.14 4.74 40.33
N ASP A 767 12.00 3.89 39.78
CA ASP A 767 13.45 4.06 39.77
C ASP A 767 13.79 5.43 39.19
N SER A 768 14.33 6.36 39.99
CA SER A 768 14.39 7.79 39.63
C SER A 768 15.20 8.06 38.37
N GLU A 769 16.20 7.21 38.07
CA GLU A 769 16.99 7.26 36.83
C GLU A 769 16.17 6.92 35.58
N SER A 770 15.26 5.95 35.68
CA SER A 770 14.39 5.56 34.56
C SER A 770 13.42 6.68 34.17
N VAL A 771 12.93 7.44 35.15
CA VAL A 771 12.04 8.59 34.94
C VAL A 771 12.80 9.75 34.27
N ILE A 772 14.04 10.01 34.67
CA ILE A 772 14.88 11.04 34.05
C ILE A 772 15.14 10.73 32.57
N VAL A 773 15.53 9.49 32.26
CA VAL A 773 15.78 9.06 30.87
C VAL A 773 14.51 9.12 30.04
N ALA A 774 13.36 8.73 30.60
CA ALA A 774 12.09 8.86 29.91
C ALA A 774 11.72 10.33 29.65
N MET A 775 11.98 11.23 30.61
CA MET A 775 11.72 12.67 30.47
C MET A 775 12.63 13.34 29.42
N GLU A 776 13.87 12.88 29.29
CA GLU A 776 14.77 13.29 28.19
C GLU A 776 14.15 12.95 26.83
N ARG A 777 13.64 11.73 26.66
CA ARG A 777 12.97 11.28 25.42
C ARG A 777 11.68 12.04 25.14
N VAL A 778 10.91 12.37 26.17
CA VAL A 778 9.75 13.29 26.04
C VAL A 778 10.18 14.65 25.53
N SER A 779 11.31 15.19 26.00
CA SER A 779 11.85 16.47 25.52
C SER A 779 12.11 16.44 24.02
N VAL A 780 12.63 15.31 23.51
CA VAL A 780 12.84 15.11 22.07
C VAL A 780 11.53 15.20 21.29
N LEU A 781 10.43 14.64 21.80
CA LEU A 781 9.10 14.75 21.17
C LEU A 781 8.63 16.22 21.09
N PHE A 782 8.77 16.99 22.16
CA PHE A 782 8.42 18.41 22.16
C PHE A 782 9.30 19.22 21.19
N ASP A 783 10.60 18.93 21.16
CA ASP A 783 11.53 19.54 20.21
C ASP A 783 11.16 19.22 18.76
N ARG A 784 10.66 18.02 18.47
CA ARG A 784 10.13 17.68 17.14
C ARG A 784 8.86 18.43 16.79
N ILE A 785 7.98 18.71 17.74
CA ILE A 785 6.84 19.60 17.49
C ILE A 785 7.35 21.01 17.15
N ARG A 786 8.36 21.50 17.87
CA ARG A 786 8.90 22.86 17.67
C ARG A 786 9.67 23.03 16.36
N LYS A 787 10.48 22.05 15.97
CA LYS A 787 11.42 22.14 14.83
C LYS A 787 10.90 21.45 13.57
N GLY A 788 9.99 20.48 13.70
CA GLY A 788 9.52 19.66 12.59
C GLY A 788 8.53 20.37 11.67
N PHE A 789 8.25 19.73 10.53
CA PHE A 789 7.23 20.20 9.61
C PHE A 789 5.82 20.08 10.22
N PRO A 790 4.81 20.83 9.72
CA PRO A 790 3.47 20.84 10.32
C PRO A 790 2.80 19.46 10.36
N PHE A 791 3.11 18.57 9.41
CA PHE A 791 2.57 17.22 9.41
C PHE A 791 3.27 16.33 10.44
N GLU A 792 4.59 16.42 10.60
CA GLU A 792 5.31 15.68 11.67
C GLU A 792 4.80 16.10 13.05
N ALA A 793 4.72 17.42 13.29
CA ALA A 793 4.21 17.98 14.53
C ALA A 793 2.77 17.51 14.80
N ARG A 794 1.93 17.39 13.76
CA ARG A 794 0.59 16.82 13.87
C ARG A 794 0.64 15.37 14.36
N VAL A 795 1.53 14.53 13.82
CA VAL A 795 1.63 13.12 14.25
C VAL A 795 2.11 13.03 15.69
N VAL A 796 3.19 13.74 16.03
CA VAL A 796 3.73 13.76 17.39
C VAL A 796 2.69 14.25 18.40
N SER A 797 1.94 15.31 18.08
CA SER A 797 0.86 15.82 18.96
C SER A 797 -0.32 14.84 19.13
N ARG A 798 -0.56 13.94 18.17
CA ARG A 798 -1.61 12.91 18.29
C ARG A 798 -1.22 11.80 19.25
N ILE A 799 0.05 11.38 19.23
CA ILE A 799 0.57 10.28 20.05
C ILE A 799 0.95 10.72 21.46
N LEU A 800 1.39 11.98 21.62
CA LEU A 800 1.95 12.49 22.86
C LEU A 800 1.01 12.35 24.08
N PRO A 801 -0.30 12.59 24.02
CA PRO A 801 -1.18 12.46 25.19
C PRO A 801 -1.23 11.04 25.77
N GLN A 802 -1.40 10.03 24.91
CA GLN A 802 -1.42 8.63 25.35
C GLN A 802 -0.06 8.21 25.89
N PHE A 803 1.01 8.65 25.22
CA PHE A 803 2.37 8.39 25.64
C PHE A 803 2.69 9.00 27.03
N LEU A 804 2.24 10.22 27.30
CA LEU A 804 2.46 10.87 28.60
C LEU A 804 1.72 10.15 29.73
N ASP A 805 0.46 9.76 29.50
CA ASP A 805 -0.36 8.97 30.44
C ASP A 805 0.24 7.59 30.73
N ASP A 806 0.88 6.97 29.72
CA ASP A 806 1.47 5.64 29.86
C ASP A 806 2.75 5.62 30.69
N PHE A 807 3.56 6.69 30.69
CA PHE A 807 4.91 6.68 31.29
C PHE A 807 5.07 7.52 32.56
N PHE A 808 4.23 8.52 32.79
CA PHE A 808 4.47 9.48 33.87
C PHE A 808 3.20 9.73 34.69
N PRO A 809 3.36 10.03 35.99
CA PRO A 809 2.27 10.64 36.73
C PRO A 809 1.99 12.04 36.15
N PRO A 810 0.73 12.51 36.21
CA PRO A 810 0.36 13.77 35.56
C PRO A 810 1.08 14.99 36.13
N GLN A 811 1.46 14.97 37.41
CA GLN A 811 2.14 16.08 38.08
C GLN A 811 3.46 16.48 37.38
N ASP A 812 4.23 15.49 36.90
CA ASP A 812 5.53 15.70 36.26
C ASP A 812 5.41 16.26 34.83
N VAL A 813 4.26 16.03 34.20
CA VAL A 813 4.01 16.33 32.79
C VAL A 813 3.35 17.69 32.61
N MET A 814 2.45 18.05 33.52
CA MET A 814 1.58 19.23 33.37
C MET A 814 2.36 20.52 33.18
N ASN A 815 3.40 20.75 33.99
CA ASN A 815 4.24 21.95 33.86
C ASN A 815 4.87 22.06 32.47
N LYS A 816 5.34 20.93 31.93
CA LYS A 816 5.99 20.88 30.62
C LYS A 816 5.00 21.09 29.47
N VAL A 817 3.86 20.40 29.50
CA VAL A 817 2.81 20.56 28.47
C VAL A 817 2.27 21.99 28.44
N ILE A 818 1.99 22.59 29.61
CA ILE A 818 1.51 23.97 29.73
C ILE A 818 2.60 24.96 29.29
N GLY A 819 3.85 24.75 29.72
CA GLY A 819 5.00 25.57 29.31
C GLY A 819 5.22 25.57 27.80
N GLU A 820 5.12 24.42 27.14
CA GLU A 820 5.26 24.29 25.69
C GLU A 820 4.08 24.90 24.92
N PHE A 821 2.88 24.90 25.49
CA PHE A 821 1.71 25.57 24.92
C PHE A 821 1.81 27.11 25.04
N LEU A 822 2.39 27.59 26.14
CA LEU A 822 2.59 29.01 26.42
C LEU A 822 3.80 29.61 25.72
N SER A 823 4.80 28.80 25.37
CA SER A 823 6.05 29.26 24.78
C SER A 823 5.84 30.11 23.52
N ASN A 824 6.55 31.24 23.45
CA ASN A 824 6.59 32.09 22.26
C ASN A 824 7.38 31.44 21.11
N GLN A 825 8.20 30.42 21.41
CA GLN A 825 8.97 29.68 20.41
C GLN A 825 8.17 28.55 19.76
N GLN A 826 6.92 28.31 20.19
CA GLN A 826 6.07 27.25 19.66
C GLN A 826 5.39 27.68 18.34
N PRO A 827 5.78 27.12 17.17
CA PRO A 827 5.15 27.47 15.90
C PRO A 827 3.74 26.90 15.74
N TYR A 828 3.39 25.82 16.47
CA TYR A 828 2.11 25.13 16.31
C TYR A 828 1.29 25.04 17.61
N PRO A 829 0.89 26.18 18.22
CA PRO A 829 0.09 26.16 19.44
C PRO A 829 -1.28 25.48 19.24
N GLN A 830 -1.80 25.42 18.01
CA GLN A 830 -3.02 24.69 17.66
C GLN A 830 -2.93 23.19 17.95
N PHE A 831 -1.77 22.57 17.74
CA PHE A 831 -1.57 21.16 18.04
C PHE A 831 -1.38 20.94 19.54
N MET A 832 -0.62 21.82 20.19
CA MET A 832 -0.46 21.79 21.64
C MET A 832 -1.79 21.98 22.39
N ALA A 833 -2.73 22.78 21.87
CA ALA A 833 -4.08 22.88 22.42
C ALA A 833 -4.80 21.51 22.44
N THR A 834 -4.65 20.69 21.39
CA THR A 834 -5.23 19.34 21.37
C THR A 834 -4.55 18.37 22.33
N VAL A 835 -3.25 18.58 22.60
CA VAL A 835 -2.50 17.80 23.60
C VAL A 835 -3.01 18.12 25.00
N VAL A 836 -3.07 19.40 25.35
CA VAL A 836 -3.61 19.87 26.65
C VAL A 836 -5.03 19.34 26.87
N TYR A 837 -5.89 19.47 25.85
CA TYR A 837 -7.26 18.96 25.91
C TYR A 837 -7.30 17.47 26.25
N LYS A 838 -6.58 16.64 25.50
CA LYS A 838 -6.59 15.18 25.73
C LYS A 838 -6.06 14.82 27.11
N VAL A 839 -4.98 15.47 27.58
CA VAL A 839 -4.43 15.23 28.92
C VAL A 839 -5.45 15.58 30.00
N PHE A 840 -6.12 16.73 29.90
CA PHE A 840 -7.12 17.16 30.89
C PHE A 840 -8.36 16.26 30.90
N GLN A 841 -8.83 15.83 29.73
CA GLN A 841 -9.95 14.89 29.64
C GLN A 841 -9.58 13.51 30.22
N THR A 842 -8.35 13.03 30.03
CA THR A 842 -7.87 11.81 30.71
C THR A 842 -7.85 11.98 32.23
N LEU A 843 -7.45 13.15 32.75
CA LEU A 843 -7.46 13.43 34.19
C LEU A 843 -8.86 13.47 34.79
N HIS A 844 -9.84 14.02 34.07
CA HIS A 844 -11.23 13.94 34.50
C HIS A 844 -11.73 12.50 34.51
N ALA A 845 -11.37 11.70 33.51
CA ALA A 845 -11.77 10.29 33.43
C ALA A 845 -11.18 9.44 34.56
N THR A 846 -10.00 9.81 35.10
CA THR A 846 -9.37 9.15 36.25
C THR A 846 -9.78 9.72 37.60
N GLY A 847 -10.69 10.70 37.63
CA GLY A 847 -11.22 11.31 38.87
C GLY A 847 -10.33 12.39 39.49
N GLN A 848 -9.32 12.89 38.77
CA GLN A 848 -8.37 13.91 39.25
C GLN A 848 -8.77 15.35 38.85
N SER A 849 -10.06 15.67 38.90
CA SER A 849 -10.57 16.97 38.44
C SER A 849 -10.10 18.16 39.28
N SER A 850 -9.89 17.97 40.59
CA SER A 850 -9.34 19.01 41.47
C SER A 850 -7.94 19.44 41.03
N MET A 851 -7.10 18.47 40.61
CA MET A 851 -5.75 18.74 40.13
C MET A 851 -5.76 19.63 38.87
N VAL A 852 -6.71 19.40 37.95
CA VAL A 852 -6.86 20.22 36.74
C VAL A 852 -7.17 21.67 37.13
N ARG A 853 -8.11 21.88 38.05
CA ARG A 853 -8.47 23.21 38.56
C ARG A 853 -7.26 23.94 39.15
N ASP A 854 -6.48 23.26 39.99
CA ASP A 854 -5.34 23.87 40.68
C ASP A 854 -4.26 24.29 39.67
N TRP A 855 -3.95 23.45 38.68
CA TRP A 855 -3.04 23.81 37.58
C TRP A 855 -3.58 24.94 36.69
N VAL A 856 -4.90 25.02 36.51
CA VAL A 856 -5.50 26.12 35.77
C VAL A 856 -5.24 27.43 36.51
N LEU A 857 -5.56 27.50 37.81
CA LEU A 857 -5.34 28.70 38.64
C LEU A 857 -3.86 29.13 38.67
N LEU A 858 -2.94 28.17 38.80
CA LEU A 858 -1.49 28.44 38.82
C LEU A 858 -0.95 29.03 37.51
N SER A 859 -1.59 28.77 36.37
CA SER A 859 -1.10 29.16 35.04
C SER A 859 -1.74 30.43 34.49
N LEU A 860 -2.83 30.95 35.08
CA LEU A 860 -3.56 32.13 34.58
C LEU A 860 -2.68 33.38 34.43
N SER A 861 -1.78 33.62 35.37
CA SER A 861 -0.85 34.76 35.33
C SER A 861 0.08 34.67 34.10
N ASN A 862 0.55 33.46 33.76
CA ASN A 862 1.40 33.24 32.60
C ASN A 862 0.64 33.43 31.28
N PHE A 863 -0.65 33.06 31.23
CA PHE A 863 -1.48 33.27 30.04
C PHE A 863 -1.78 34.74 29.77
N THR A 864 -2.10 35.52 30.82
CA THR A 864 -2.46 36.94 30.69
C THR A 864 -1.28 37.84 30.29
N GLN A 865 -0.05 37.40 30.55
CA GLN A 865 1.18 38.10 30.16
C GLN A 865 1.59 37.87 28.69
N ARG A 866 0.89 36.98 27.97
CA ARG A 866 1.24 36.65 26.58
C ARG A 866 0.87 37.79 25.62
N THR A 867 1.78 38.09 24.69
CA THR A 867 1.55 39.08 23.63
C THR A 867 1.51 38.37 22.26
N PRO A 868 0.61 38.74 21.34
CA PRO A 868 -0.46 39.75 21.45
C PRO A 868 -1.68 39.29 22.27
N VAL A 869 -2.50 40.23 22.75
CA VAL A 869 -3.70 39.96 23.59
C VAL A 869 -4.71 39.03 22.92
N ALA A 870 -4.85 39.10 21.59
CA ALA A 870 -5.70 38.17 20.84
C ALA A 870 -5.25 36.71 21.01
N MET A 871 -3.94 36.45 21.00
CA MET A 871 -3.39 35.11 21.25
C MET A 871 -3.53 34.70 22.72
N ALA A 872 -3.38 35.63 23.67
CA ALA A 872 -3.63 35.35 25.08
C ALA A 872 -5.09 34.92 25.33
N MET A 873 -6.06 35.66 24.77
CA MET A 873 -7.49 35.34 24.84
C MET A 873 -7.79 33.98 24.20
N TRP A 874 -7.24 33.72 23.01
CA TRP A 874 -7.42 32.45 22.31
C TRP A 874 -6.85 31.28 23.12
N SER A 875 -5.62 31.42 23.65
CA SER A 875 -4.98 30.37 24.46
C SER A 875 -5.75 30.11 25.75
N LEU A 876 -6.24 31.15 26.43
CA LEU A 876 -7.13 31.00 27.60
C LEU A 876 -8.44 30.30 27.24
N SER A 877 -9.05 30.65 26.10
CA SER A 877 -10.29 30.02 25.65
C SER A 877 -10.08 28.52 25.41
N CYS A 878 -9.02 28.14 24.70
CA CYS A 878 -8.63 26.74 24.51
C CYS A 878 -8.37 26.02 25.84
N PHE A 879 -7.74 26.71 26.80
CA PHE A 879 -7.37 26.17 28.09
C PHE A 879 -8.59 25.91 28.98
N PHE A 880 -9.53 26.87 29.07
CA PHE A 880 -10.79 26.67 29.80
C PHE A 880 -11.69 25.62 29.13
N VAL A 881 -11.75 25.58 27.80
CA VAL A 881 -12.47 24.50 27.09
C VAL A 881 -11.85 23.14 27.42
N SER A 882 -10.52 23.06 27.54
CA SER A 882 -9.82 21.83 27.91
C SER A 882 -10.10 21.40 29.34
N ALA A 883 -10.17 22.36 30.26
CA ALA A 883 -10.44 22.13 31.68
C ALA A 883 -11.92 21.88 31.97
N SER A 884 -12.84 22.18 31.06
CA SER A 884 -14.28 21.98 31.24
C SER A 884 -14.67 20.51 31.47
N THR A 885 -15.58 20.31 32.42
CA THR A 885 -16.28 19.05 32.71
C THR A 885 -17.57 18.93 31.89
N SER A 886 -18.07 20.04 31.32
CA SER A 886 -19.24 20.07 30.45
C SER A 886 -18.91 19.55 29.04
N GLN A 887 -19.60 18.48 28.62
CA GLN A 887 -19.39 17.84 27.32
C GLN A 887 -19.62 18.79 26.14
N TRP A 888 -20.60 19.70 26.24
CA TRP A 888 -20.93 20.64 25.17
C TRP A 888 -19.84 21.68 24.96
N ILE A 889 -19.25 22.18 26.05
CA ILE A 889 -18.17 23.16 25.98
C ILE A 889 -16.89 22.48 25.48
N SER A 890 -16.57 21.29 25.99
CA SER A 890 -15.42 20.49 25.53
C SER A 890 -15.49 20.20 24.02
N ALA A 891 -16.68 19.98 23.47
CA ALA A 891 -16.90 19.78 22.04
C ALA A 891 -16.61 21.03 21.18
N LEU A 892 -16.55 22.24 21.75
CA LEU A 892 -16.28 23.48 21.02
C LEU A 892 -14.79 23.65 20.66
N LEU A 893 -13.89 22.83 21.21
CA LEU A 893 -12.45 23.01 21.00
C LEU A 893 -12.04 23.17 19.52
N PRO A 894 -12.50 22.33 18.56
CA PRO A 894 -12.11 22.49 17.16
C PRO A 894 -12.53 23.85 16.57
N HIS A 895 -13.67 24.39 17.02
CA HIS A 895 -14.13 25.71 16.62
C HIS A 895 -13.19 26.80 17.14
N VAL A 896 -12.79 26.73 18.41
CA VAL A 896 -11.84 27.69 19.02
C VAL A 896 -10.49 27.64 18.31
N ILE A 897 -9.97 26.43 18.06
CA ILE A 897 -8.69 26.24 17.37
C ILE A 897 -8.74 26.82 15.94
N SER A 898 -9.85 26.68 15.22
CA SER A 898 -9.99 27.21 13.85
C SER A 898 -9.88 28.74 13.75
N ARG A 899 -10.09 29.45 14.86
CA ARG A 899 -10.09 30.92 14.94
C ARG A 899 -8.85 31.48 15.62
N MET A 900 -7.72 30.77 15.51
CA MET A 900 -6.43 31.20 16.06
C MET A 900 -6.07 32.63 15.63
N GLY A 901 -5.76 33.48 16.62
CA GLY A 901 -5.35 34.87 16.42
C GLY A 901 -6.47 35.85 16.06
N LYS A 902 -7.74 35.40 15.94
CA LYS A 902 -8.89 36.29 15.72
C LYS A 902 -9.42 36.82 17.06
N SER A 903 -9.88 38.07 17.06
CA SER A 903 -10.44 38.74 18.25
C SER A 903 -11.73 39.48 17.92
N ASP A 904 -12.63 38.83 17.18
CA ASP A 904 -13.93 39.42 16.85
C ASP A 904 -14.82 39.45 18.11
N LEU A 905 -15.91 40.20 18.07
CA LEU A 905 -16.88 40.27 19.18
C LEU A 905 -17.38 38.89 19.61
N VAL A 906 -17.57 37.99 18.64
CA VAL A 906 -18.00 36.60 18.88
C VAL A 906 -16.94 35.82 19.67
N ASP A 907 -15.66 36.03 19.39
CA ASP A 907 -14.54 35.37 20.09
C ASP A 907 -14.45 35.86 21.54
N VAL A 908 -14.64 37.16 21.76
CA VAL A 908 -14.67 37.76 23.11
C VAL A 908 -15.84 37.22 23.92
N ASN A 909 -17.02 37.07 23.31
CA ASN A 909 -18.20 36.52 23.98
C ASN A 909 -18.01 35.03 24.30
N LEU A 910 -17.42 34.26 23.38
CA LEU A 910 -17.08 32.86 23.61
C LEU A 910 -16.09 32.71 24.77
N PHE A 911 -15.02 33.51 24.78
CA PHE A 911 -14.06 33.56 25.87
C PHE A 911 -14.74 33.82 27.22
N CYS A 912 -15.62 34.82 27.29
CA CYS A 912 -16.36 35.14 28.51
C CYS A 912 -17.27 33.97 28.94
N LEU A 913 -17.94 33.32 28.00
CA LEU A 913 -18.84 32.20 28.28
C LEU A 913 -18.10 31.01 28.89
N VAL A 914 -16.99 30.59 28.28
CA VAL A 914 -16.21 29.44 28.75
C VAL A 914 -15.55 29.75 30.11
N ALA A 915 -15.04 30.96 30.30
CA ALA A 915 -14.47 31.38 31.58
C ALA A 915 -15.52 31.46 32.70
N MET A 916 -16.75 31.92 32.39
CA MET A 916 -17.86 31.90 33.35
C MET A 916 -18.29 30.48 33.73
N ASP A 917 -18.28 29.55 32.78
CA ASP A 917 -18.60 28.15 33.04
C ASP A 917 -17.60 27.52 34.01
N PHE A 918 -16.30 27.71 33.75
CA PHE A 918 -15.24 27.29 34.65
C PHE A 918 -15.41 27.90 36.06
N TYR A 919 -15.70 29.20 36.12
CA TYR A 919 -15.91 29.91 37.39
C TYR A 919 -17.10 29.36 38.21
N ARG A 920 -18.20 28.98 37.56
CA ARG A 920 -19.41 28.49 38.22
C ARG A 920 -19.33 27.03 38.63
N HIS A 921 -18.81 26.17 37.76
CA HIS A 921 -18.93 24.72 37.92
C HIS A 921 -17.66 24.03 38.43
N GLN A 922 -16.51 24.72 38.44
CA GLN A 922 -15.23 24.10 38.85
C GLN A 922 -14.55 24.80 40.02
N ILE A 923 -14.84 26.09 40.24
CA ILE A 923 -14.33 26.81 41.41
C ILE A 923 -15.41 26.82 42.50
N ASP A 924 -15.29 25.89 43.44
CA ASP A 924 -16.20 25.78 44.59
C ASP A 924 -15.82 26.77 45.70
N GLU A 925 -14.51 27.00 45.91
CA GLU A 925 -14.01 27.83 47.00
C GLU A 925 -14.04 29.32 46.68
N GLU A 926 -14.61 30.11 47.60
CA GLU A 926 -14.76 31.56 47.43
C GLU A 926 -13.41 32.31 47.44
N LEU A 927 -12.39 31.75 48.09
CA LEU A 927 -11.03 32.29 48.07
C LEU A 927 -10.39 32.15 46.68
N ASP A 928 -10.52 30.98 46.06
CA ASP A 928 -10.04 30.72 44.71
C ASP A 928 -10.79 31.57 43.67
N ARG A 929 -12.08 31.84 43.89
CA ARG A 929 -12.87 32.76 43.07
C ARG A 929 -12.32 34.19 43.09
N ARG A 930 -11.88 34.67 44.25
CA ARG A 930 -11.23 35.99 44.39
C ARG A 930 -9.83 35.98 43.76
N ALA A 931 -9.07 34.91 43.95
CA ALA A 931 -7.77 34.75 43.30
C ALA A 931 -7.89 34.73 41.76
N PHE A 932 -8.92 34.08 41.23
CA PHE A 932 -9.23 34.10 39.80
C PHE A 932 -9.52 35.52 39.30
N GLN A 933 -10.36 36.29 40.01
CA GLN A 933 -10.72 37.66 39.63
C GLN A 933 -9.52 38.61 39.67
N SER A 934 -8.71 38.54 40.72
CA SER A 934 -7.57 39.45 40.91
C SER A 934 -6.53 39.34 39.79
N VAL A 935 -6.32 38.14 39.23
CA VAL A 935 -5.39 37.94 38.09
C VAL A 935 -5.84 38.73 36.87
N PHE A 936 -7.15 38.80 36.59
CA PHE A 936 -7.67 39.55 35.45
C PHE A 936 -7.75 41.05 35.72
N GLU A 937 -7.98 41.48 36.96
CA GLU A 937 -7.97 42.91 37.34
C GLU A 937 -6.63 43.58 37.08
N VAL A 938 -5.52 42.86 37.29
CA VAL A 938 -4.15 43.36 37.07
C VAL A 938 -3.88 43.71 35.61
N VAL A 939 -4.54 43.03 34.66
CA VAL A 939 -4.27 43.15 33.22
C VAL A 939 -5.42 43.83 32.46
N ALA A 940 -6.56 44.05 33.12
CA ALA A 940 -7.74 44.62 32.50
C ALA A 940 -7.56 46.13 32.22
N SER A 941 -7.66 46.49 30.93
CA SER A 941 -7.82 47.88 30.48
C SER A 941 -9.24 48.13 29.96
N PRO A 942 -9.75 49.37 29.99
CA PRO A 942 -11.08 49.69 29.46
C PRO A 942 -11.19 49.32 27.97
N GLY A 943 -12.18 48.49 27.63
CA GLY A 943 -12.35 47.95 26.28
C GLY A 943 -11.58 46.65 25.99
N SER A 944 -10.76 46.16 26.92
CA SER A 944 -10.14 44.83 26.80
C SER A 944 -11.14 43.68 26.95
N PRO A 945 -10.85 42.49 26.40
CA PRO A 945 -11.66 41.29 26.64
C PRO A 945 -11.74 40.93 28.14
N TYR A 946 -10.69 41.19 28.90
CA TYR A 946 -10.64 40.91 30.34
C TYR A 946 -11.60 41.80 31.15
N HIS A 947 -11.76 43.07 30.76
CA HIS A 947 -12.72 43.96 31.41
C HIS A 947 -14.18 43.49 31.21
N ARG A 948 -14.51 42.94 30.03
CA ARG A 948 -15.83 42.33 29.80
C ARG A 948 -16.03 41.06 30.62
N LEU A 949 -15.01 40.21 30.75
CA LEU A 949 -15.08 39.05 31.63
C LEU A 949 -15.37 39.47 33.08
N LEU A 950 -14.65 40.46 33.62
CA LEU A 950 -14.88 40.96 34.98
C LEU A 950 -16.32 41.48 35.15
N SER A 951 -16.84 42.21 34.17
CA SER A 951 -18.24 42.67 34.18
C SER A 951 -19.23 41.51 34.22
N CYS A 952 -18.98 40.45 33.44
CA CYS A 952 -19.79 39.24 33.45
C CYS A 952 -19.72 38.53 34.81
N LEU A 953 -18.55 38.42 35.43
CA LEU A 953 -18.38 37.78 36.75
C LEU A 953 -19.08 38.55 37.88
N GLN A 954 -19.05 39.89 37.84
CA GLN A 954 -19.80 40.74 38.79
C GLN A 954 -21.31 40.51 38.68
N THR A 955 -21.81 40.25 37.47
CA THR A 955 -23.23 39.95 37.23
C THR A 955 -23.65 38.61 37.85
N ILE A 956 -22.74 37.63 37.97
CA ILE A 956 -23.02 36.34 38.60
C ILE A 956 -23.27 36.52 40.10
N HIS A 957 -22.43 37.30 40.78
CA HIS A 957 -22.56 37.60 42.21
C HIS A 957 -23.87 38.33 42.57
N LEU A 958 -24.37 39.16 41.66
CA LEU A 958 -25.67 39.84 41.80
C LEU A 958 -26.87 38.91 41.65
N VAL A 959 -26.71 37.77 40.96
CA VAL A 959 -27.80 36.79 40.74
C VAL A 959 -27.80 35.71 41.84
N THR A 960 -26.66 35.42 42.46
CA THR A 960 -26.55 34.46 43.59
C THR A 960 -26.82 35.07 44.97
N SER A 961 -27.00 36.39 45.06
CA SER A 961 -27.33 37.11 46.30
C SER A 961 -28.83 37.23 46.59
N PHE A 962 -29.66 36.43 45.90
CA PHE A 962 -31.10 36.27 46.14
C PHE A 962 -31.45 34.85 46.58
#